data_AF-A0A3B9VT87-F1
#
_entry.id   AF-A0A3B9VT87-F1
#
_cell.length_a   1.000
_cell.length_b   1.000
_cell.length_c   1.000
_cell.angle_alpha   90.00
_cell.angle_beta   90.00
_cell.angle_gamma   90.00
#
_symmetry.space_group_name_H-M   'P 1'
#
loop_
_entity.id
_entity.type
_entity.pdbx_description
1 polymer ?
#
loop_
_entity_poly.entity_id
_entity_poly.type
_entity_poly.pdbx_seq_one_letter_code
_entity_poly.pdbx_strand_id
1 'polypeptide(L)'
;MRTCTRPVQNPNCQAIWKEIKDKTGYFGPMRLAYCPAVSSPMVVGLCRPQLLLPREDYPAEALEMIFRHELVHVMRHDLWYKLLLIAASTIHWFNPLVHWMVKAADRDLEISCDEKVTRRTNRDFRAQYGEAIFEVLQRDSGKKFFFTTNFSNEKKILMQRFDAIFNTKRKHRGTAAMCVVLSVCLLTGSMAGCQADPAQPESQQTESESSSVFTGSENVDVDETALAQMDWIAQLYEWYRSGINLAESETAEGVLDLGFGYLKEKDMLKPYLDERGEAYGIPKKQLAEIHNFFMASSDVPDDSEQIDWYVSFYGVESRDAFTLEASGIQKQDDGDIVIDYRRAAGDAYLRPVRYVFRPHKIESVPAALAADYSQGDTVYQIVSVTNLDMEQQPLCQTIEISNAQELLAAAERMNAGGWLNQHDTYRLTADIDLSGIDFTPMGQNERYLGHWDEDDPRDPTLRGFNGTFDGQGHTISGLRLKAEEQDYLKRTDYVGDGVGLFSLIGTNGMVKNLNLKDCVVTSPCRYGAEYGAAGLLAGTCNGMLEFVSVEGTVDGGYEVGGVAGRITGTAYSCDAAVSVSGYGEVGAFAGSFCYGGLENCTASGQVRAVPAQGAPASEGTPTSIGGFIGFSVLGTMYGCESSVYLSTTVSSNWVGAFAGYAQSVWVENCAYDAQKAPGWEAIDVVYDTNDVEQNVKAK
;
A
#
# COMPACT_ATOMS: atom_id res chain seq x y z
N MET A 1 20.57 34.33 1.97
CA MET A 1 19.67 34.24 0.79
C MET A 1 19.59 35.51 -0.06
N ARG A 2 19.52 36.74 0.47
CA ARG A 2 19.37 37.97 -0.37
C ARG A 2 20.50 38.22 -1.38
N THR A 3 21.68 37.61 -1.22
CA THR A 3 22.85 37.79 -2.09
C THR A 3 22.88 36.87 -3.31
N CYS A 4 22.01 35.85 -3.38
CA CYS A 4 22.02 34.84 -4.48
C CYS A 4 20.73 34.83 -5.31
N THR A 5 19.78 35.75 -5.04
CA THR A 5 18.48 35.81 -5.71
C THR A 5 18.45 36.93 -6.74
N ARG A 6 18.02 36.62 -7.97
CA ARG A 6 17.80 37.61 -9.03
C ARG A 6 16.36 37.54 -9.53
N PRO A 7 15.70 38.66 -9.85
CA PRO A 7 14.33 38.62 -10.37
C PRO A 7 14.28 37.86 -11.70
N VAL A 8 13.19 37.12 -11.91
CA VAL A 8 12.96 36.45 -13.21
C VAL A 8 12.69 37.49 -14.27
N GLN A 9 13.51 37.54 -15.32
CA GLN A 9 13.36 38.46 -16.46
C GLN A 9 12.85 37.76 -17.73
N ASN A 10 12.76 36.43 -17.72
CA ASN A 10 12.26 35.66 -18.86
C ASN A 10 10.76 35.95 -19.09
N PRO A 11 10.38 36.53 -20.25
CA PRO A 11 9.00 36.95 -20.51
C PRO A 11 8.02 35.78 -20.61
N ASN A 12 8.46 34.62 -21.10
CA ASN A 12 7.60 33.42 -21.18
C ASN A 12 7.29 32.89 -19.77
N CYS A 13 8.32 32.84 -18.91
CA CYS A 13 8.17 32.45 -17.52
C CYS A 13 7.23 33.41 -16.76
N GLN A 14 7.36 34.72 -16.99
CA GLN A 14 6.46 35.72 -16.41
C GLN A 14 5.01 35.61 -16.95
N ALA A 15 4.84 35.29 -18.23
CA ALA A 15 3.52 35.12 -18.85
C ALA A 15 2.80 33.89 -18.27
N ILE A 16 3.46 32.74 -18.22
CA ILE A 16 2.93 31.50 -17.61
C ILE A 16 2.62 31.74 -16.13
N TRP A 17 3.52 32.43 -15.42
CA TRP A 17 3.30 32.80 -14.02
C TRP A 17 2.02 33.64 -13.84
N LYS A 18 1.82 34.65 -14.68
CA LYS A 18 0.62 35.49 -14.63
C LYS A 18 -0.64 34.69 -14.96
N GLU A 19 -0.60 33.88 -16.01
CA GLU A 19 -1.70 33.02 -16.42
C GLU A 19 -2.13 32.06 -15.31
N ILE A 20 -1.15 31.46 -14.61
CA ILE A 20 -1.45 30.51 -13.53
C ILE A 20 -2.00 31.22 -12.30
N LYS A 21 -1.51 32.42 -11.94
CA LYS A 21 -2.12 33.23 -10.88
C LYS A 21 -3.57 33.59 -11.20
N ASP A 22 -3.86 33.95 -12.45
CA ASP A 22 -5.20 34.31 -12.89
C ASP A 22 -6.14 33.09 -12.86
N LYS A 23 -5.69 31.93 -13.37
CA LYS A 23 -6.47 30.66 -13.37
C LYS A 23 -6.76 30.13 -11.96
N THR A 24 -5.84 30.33 -11.02
CA THR A 24 -5.96 29.83 -9.63
C THR A 24 -6.61 30.83 -8.68
N GLY A 25 -6.83 32.07 -9.11
CA GLY A 25 -7.48 33.12 -8.32
C GLY A 25 -6.59 33.70 -7.21
N TYR A 26 -5.26 33.62 -7.33
CA TYR A 26 -4.34 34.13 -6.30
C TYR A 26 -3.92 35.58 -6.55
N PHE A 27 -4.44 36.50 -5.73
CA PHE A 27 -4.18 37.95 -5.82
C PHE A 27 -3.08 38.47 -4.87
N GLY A 28 -2.39 37.58 -4.16
CA GLY A 28 -1.37 37.95 -3.16
C GLY A 28 -0.03 38.40 -3.75
N PRO A 29 0.79 39.16 -2.97
CA PRO A 29 2.11 39.61 -3.39
C PRO A 29 3.12 38.46 -3.27
N MET A 30 3.26 37.69 -4.35
CA MET A 30 4.34 36.71 -4.50
C MET A 30 5.36 37.15 -5.55
N ARG A 31 6.63 37.20 -5.15
CA ARG A 31 7.75 37.55 -6.02
C ARG A 31 8.34 36.30 -6.65
N LEU A 32 8.72 36.40 -7.92
CA LEU A 32 9.35 35.31 -8.67
C LEU A 32 10.84 35.65 -8.86
N ALA A 33 11.74 34.75 -8.43
CA ALA A 33 13.18 34.96 -8.53
C ALA A 33 13.93 33.67 -8.87
N TYR A 34 15.06 33.79 -9.56
CA TYR A 34 16.03 32.72 -9.74
C TYR A 34 17.04 32.71 -8.59
N CYS A 35 17.37 31.53 -8.09
CA CYS A 35 18.37 31.32 -7.04
C CYS A 35 19.13 30.00 -7.28
N PRO A 36 20.32 30.03 -7.89
CA PRO A 36 21.10 28.80 -8.16
C PRO A 36 21.56 28.02 -6.92
N ALA A 37 21.37 28.59 -5.73
CA ALA A 37 21.75 27.97 -4.46
C ALA A 37 20.68 27.02 -3.90
N VAL A 38 19.45 27.06 -4.41
CA VAL A 38 18.42 26.05 -4.08
C VAL A 38 18.52 24.89 -5.07
N SER A 39 18.18 23.68 -4.64
CA SER A 39 18.28 22.47 -5.47
C SER A 39 16.97 22.11 -6.18
N SER A 40 15.84 22.51 -5.60
CA SER A 40 14.49 22.38 -6.17
C SER A 40 13.75 23.73 -6.17
N PRO A 41 12.74 23.93 -7.03
CA PRO A 41 11.76 25.00 -6.87
C PRO A 41 11.18 24.99 -5.46
N MET A 42 11.05 26.17 -4.85
CA MET A 42 10.47 26.27 -3.52
C MET A 42 9.96 27.68 -3.24
N VAL A 43 8.92 27.79 -2.42
CA VAL A 43 8.48 29.07 -1.85
C VAL A 43 9.17 29.33 -0.51
N VAL A 44 9.74 30.52 -0.36
CA VAL A 44 10.30 31.00 0.92
C VAL A 44 9.65 32.31 1.36
N GLY A 45 9.60 32.53 2.68
CA GLY A 45 9.13 33.78 3.28
C GLY A 45 7.66 33.77 3.70
N LEU A 46 7.42 34.03 4.99
CA LEU A 46 6.11 33.88 5.64
C LEU A 46 5.11 34.99 5.24
N CYS A 47 5.49 36.27 5.41
CA CYS A 47 4.59 37.40 5.16
C CYS A 47 4.70 37.97 3.74
N ARG A 48 5.77 37.62 3.02
CA ARG A 48 6.04 38.05 1.63
C ARG A 48 6.64 36.86 0.87
N PRO A 49 5.82 35.89 0.46
CA PRO A 49 6.30 34.69 -0.19
C PRO A 49 7.06 35.04 -1.47
N GLN A 50 8.14 34.33 -1.70
CA GLN A 50 9.00 34.45 -2.85
C GLN A 50 9.22 33.05 -3.42
N LEU A 51 8.75 32.82 -4.64
CA LEU A 51 9.03 31.59 -5.39
C LEU A 51 10.47 31.67 -5.92
N LEU A 52 11.29 30.71 -5.51
CA LEU A 52 12.66 30.54 -5.97
C LEU A 52 12.70 29.41 -6.99
N LEU A 53 13.20 29.72 -8.17
CA LEU A 53 13.54 28.73 -9.18
C LEU A 53 15.07 28.51 -9.19
N PRO A 54 15.56 27.27 -9.14
CA PRO A 54 16.99 26.99 -9.15
C PRO A 54 17.65 27.37 -10.48
N ARG A 55 16.89 27.30 -11.58
CA ARG A 55 17.38 27.43 -12.95
C ARG A 55 16.37 28.09 -13.87
N GLU A 56 16.79 28.49 -15.08
CA GLU A 56 15.94 29.21 -16.04
C GLU A 56 15.35 28.32 -17.14
N ASP A 57 15.95 27.16 -17.37
CA ASP A 57 15.74 26.21 -18.48
C ASP A 57 14.61 25.22 -18.20
N TYR A 58 13.49 25.69 -17.63
CA TYR A 58 12.32 24.84 -17.50
C TYR A 58 11.45 24.87 -18.77
N PRO A 59 10.96 23.71 -19.26
CA PRO A 59 9.94 23.70 -20.30
C PRO A 59 8.65 24.34 -19.78
N ALA A 60 7.85 24.89 -20.69
CA ALA A 60 6.67 25.67 -20.34
C ALA A 60 5.64 24.85 -19.56
N GLU A 61 5.49 23.58 -19.94
CA GLU A 61 4.61 22.60 -19.34
C GLU A 61 5.05 22.27 -17.89
N ALA A 62 6.35 22.06 -17.67
CA ALA A 62 6.88 21.84 -16.33
C ALA A 62 6.76 23.09 -15.45
N LEU A 63 6.97 24.29 -16.00
CA LEU A 63 6.73 25.55 -15.27
C LEU A 63 5.28 25.65 -14.82
N GLU A 64 4.32 25.24 -15.65
CA GLU A 64 2.91 25.23 -15.28
C GLU A 64 2.68 24.35 -14.04
N MET A 65 3.21 23.13 -14.04
CA MET A 65 3.06 22.16 -12.95
C MET A 65 3.74 22.63 -11.67
N ILE A 66 4.99 23.10 -11.79
CA ILE A 66 5.77 23.65 -10.67
C ILE A 66 5.04 24.83 -10.04
N PHE A 67 4.54 25.77 -10.86
CA PHE A 67 3.81 26.92 -10.35
C PHE A 67 2.49 26.53 -9.68
N ARG A 68 1.75 25.58 -10.24
CA ARG A 68 0.51 25.09 -9.61
C ARG A 68 0.79 24.42 -8.27
N HIS A 69 1.83 23.59 -8.18
CA HIS A 69 2.25 22.92 -6.94
C HIS A 69 2.65 23.94 -5.86
N GLU A 70 3.58 24.83 -6.18
CA GLU A 70 4.11 25.81 -5.24
C GLU A 70 3.06 26.85 -4.81
N LEU A 71 2.14 27.19 -5.71
CA LEU A 71 1.03 28.08 -5.37
C LEU A 71 0.05 27.40 -4.41
N VAL A 72 -0.17 26.09 -4.51
CA VAL A 72 -1.00 25.34 -3.55
C VAL A 72 -0.42 25.46 -2.15
N HIS A 73 0.89 25.33 -1.97
CA HIS A 73 1.55 25.54 -0.67
C HIS A 73 1.27 26.94 -0.10
N VAL A 74 1.33 27.97 -0.94
CA VAL A 74 1.08 29.36 -0.51
C VAL A 74 -0.38 29.59 -0.18
N MET A 75 -1.30 29.12 -1.01
CA MET A 75 -2.75 29.26 -0.80
C MET A 75 -3.24 28.50 0.43
N ARG A 76 -2.54 27.44 0.83
CA ARG A 76 -2.83 26.67 2.05
C ARG A 76 -2.08 27.15 3.29
N HIS A 77 -1.20 28.14 3.13
CA HIS A 77 -0.32 28.64 4.19
C HIS A 77 0.66 27.59 4.75
N ASP A 78 1.11 26.65 3.91
CA ASP A 78 1.99 25.53 4.32
C ASP A 78 3.32 25.98 4.92
N LEU A 79 3.82 27.17 4.55
CA LEU A 79 5.01 27.76 5.17
C LEU A 79 4.81 28.06 6.67
N TRP A 80 3.60 28.42 7.08
CA TRP A 80 3.27 28.62 8.50
C TRP A 80 3.18 27.29 9.24
N TYR A 81 2.64 26.26 8.60
CA TYR A 81 2.64 24.89 9.14
C TYR A 81 4.06 24.33 9.28
N LYS A 82 4.92 24.47 8.26
CA LYS A 82 6.34 24.07 8.34
C LYS A 82 7.09 24.84 9.43
N LEU A 83 6.80 26.12 9.64
CA LEU A 83 7.36 26.88 10.77
C LEU A 83 6.91 26.29 12.12
N LEU A 84 5.65 25.91 12.27
CA LEU A 84 5.13 25.28 13.49
C LEU A 84 5.78 23.92 13.75
N LEU A 85 5.97 23.10 12.70
CA LEU A 85 6.67 21.81 12.80
C LEU A 85 8.13 21.98 13.20
N ILE A 86 8.84 22.96 12.62
CA ILE A 86 10.23 23.28 13.00
C ILE A 86 10.30 23.77 14.45
N ALA A 87 9.36 24.62 14.87
CA ALA A 87 9.28 25.09 16.25
C ALA A 87 9.04 23.91 17.22
N ALA A 88 8.12 23.01 16.89
CA ALA A 88 7.85 21.80 17.67
C ALA A 88 9.09 20.88 17.75
N SER A 89 9.77 20.63 16.63
CA SER A 89 11.01 19.85 16.58
C SER A 89 12.15 20.50 17.38
N THR A 90 12.23 21.84 17.39
CA THR A 90 13.24 22.58 18.16
C THR A 90 12.96 22.52 19.67
N ILE A 91 11.71 22.69 20.06
CA ILE A 91 11.28 22.59 21.48
C ILE A 91 11.49 21.16 21.99
N HIS A 92 11.15 20.17 21.16
CA HIS A 92 11.25 18.75 21.46
C HIS A 92 12.46 18.09 20.80
N TRP A 93 13.61 18.79 20.76
CA TRP A 93 14.80 18.30 20.06
C TRP A 93 15.27 16.92 20.55
N PHE A 94 14.97 16.56 21.81
CA PHE A 94 15.28 15.27 22.42
C PHE A 94 14.24 14.18 22.17
N ASN A 95 13.04 14.49 21.66
CA ASN A 95 11.96 13.52 21.50
C ASN A 95 11.95 12.91 20.09
N PRO A 96 12.35 11.64 19.90
CA PRO A 96 12.38 11.00 18.60
C PRO A 96 10.99 10.89 17.93
N LEU A 97 9.91 10.82 18.71
CA LEU A 97 8.54 10.75 18.18
C LEU A 97 8.14 12.03 17.47
N VAL A 98 8.49 13.20 18.02
CA VAL A 98 8.19 14.48 17.37
C VAL A 98 8.93 14.59 16.04
N HIS A 99 10.16 14.08 15.95
CA HIS A 99 10.90 14.03 14.70
C HIS A 99 10.26 13.09 13.66
N TRP A 100 9.67 11.96 14.08
CA TRP A 100 8.90 11.09 13.19
C TRP A 100 7.59 11.72 12.73
N MET A 101 6.86 12.36 13.64
CA MET A 101 5.63 13.09 13.32
C MET A 101 5.88 14.23 12.34
N VAL A 102 6.97 14.99 12.52
CA VAL A 102 7.36 16.05 11.59
C VAL A 102 7.64 15.47 10.20
N LYS A 103 8.36 14.33 10.11
CA LYS A 103 8.59 13.63 8.83
C LYS A 103 7.30 13.13 8.18
N ALA A 104 6.38 12.56 8.96
CA ALA A 104 5.08 12.11 8.47
C ALA A 104 4.22 13.29 8.00
N ALA A 105 4.17 14.37 8.77
CA ALA A 105 3.44 15.59 8.43
C ALA A 105 4.01 16.26 7.17
N ASP A 106 5.33 16.33 7.01
CA ASP A 106 5.96 16.82 5.78
C ASP A 106 5.57 15.97 4.58
N ARG A 107 5.57 14.63 4.70
CA ARG A 107 5.10 13.74 3.64
C ARG A 107 3.63 13.99 3.29
N ASP A 108 2.77 14.07 4.30
CA ASP A 108 1.33 14.20 4.09
C ASP A 108 0.96 15.56 3.50
N LEU A 109 1.72 16.62 3.81
CA LEU A 109 1.62 17.93 3.16
C LEU A 109 1.90 17.82 1.66
N GLU A 110 2.98 17.15 1.26
CA GLU A 110 3.33 16.95 -0.14
C GLU A 110 2.27 16.12 -0.90
N ILE A 111 1.83 14.99 -0.32
CA ILE A 111 0.77 14.13 -0.88
C ILE A 111 -0.54 14.93 -1.07
N SER A 112 -0.95 15.68 -0.05
CA SER A 112 -2.17 16.47 -0.09
C SER A 112 -2.09 17.63 -1.09
N CYS A 113 -0.90 18.21 -1.29
CA CYS A 113 -0.66 19.19 -2.34
C CYS A 113 -0.77 18.57 -3.73
N ASP A 114 -0.15 17.41 -3.94
CA ASP A 114 -0.20 16.66 -5.20
C ASP A 114 -1.63 16.26 -5.57
N GLU A 115 -2.42 15.77 -4.61
CA GLU A 115 -3.83 15.45 -4.80
C GLU A 115 -4.63 16.70 -5.24
N LYS A 116 -4.35 17.86 -4.62
CA LYS A 116 -5.07 19.10 -4.92
C LYS A 116 -4.73 19.66 -6.30
N VAL A 117 -3.49 19.52 -6.76
CA VAL A 117 -3.08 19.93 -8.11
C VAL A 117 -3.72 19.03 -9.17
N THR A 118 -3.79 17.73 -8.89
CA THR A 118 -4.31 16.70 -9.81
C THR A 118 -5.83 16.50 -9.73
N ARG A 119 -6.50 17.18 -8.80
CA ARG A 119 -7.95 17.08 -8.59
C ARG A 119 -8.75 17.46 -9.85
N ARG A 120 -9.63 16.56 -10.29
CA ARG A 120 -10.52 16.73 -11.49
C ARG A 120 -9.74 16.99 -12.78
N THR A 121 -8.55 16.41 -12.92
CA THR A 121 -7.75 16.45 -14.15
C THR A 121 -7.75 15.07 -14.82
N ASN A 122 -7.48 15.03 -16.13
CA ASN A 122 -7.35 13.78 -16.90
C ASN A 122 -6.07 13.03 -16.55
N ARG A 123 -6.00 11.73 -16.85
CA ARG A 123 -4.84 10.89 -16.54
C ARG A 123 -3.56 11.48 -17.15
N ASP A 124 -3.59 11.95 -18.40
CA ASP A 124 -2.45 12.59 -19.09
C ASP A 124 -1.85 13.78 -18.31
N PHE A 125 -2.69 14.63 -17.72
CA PHE A 125 -2.21 15.75 -16.90
C PHE A 125 -1.55 15.25 -15.61
N ARG A 126 -2.11 14.21 -14.97
CA ARG A 126 -1.53 13.60 -13.74
C ARG A 126 -0.19 12.94 -14.05
N ALA A 127 -0.11 12.35 -15.23
CA ALA A 127 1.07 11.76 -15.80
C ALA A 127 2.16 12.83 -16.01
N GLN A 128 1.86 13.90 -16.78
CA GLN A 128 2.73 15.08 -16.98
C GLN A 128 3.16 15.77 -15.68
N TYR A 129 2.24 15.87 -14.71
CA TYR A 129 2.49 16.42 -13.39
C TYR A 129 3.49 15.56 -12.61
N GLY A 130 3.32 14.24 -12.66
CA GLY A 130 4.25 13.28 -12.07
C GLY A 130 5.65 13.41 -12.65
N GLU A 131 5.79 13.63 -13.96
CA GLU A 131 7.08 13.85 -14.60
C GLU A 131 7.75 15.14 -14.13
N ALA A 132 7.00 16.23 -14.03
CA ALA A 132 7.53 17.50 -13.59
C ALA A 132 8.12 17.40 -12.17
N ILE A 133 7.46 16.65 -11.28
CA ILE A 133 7.98 16.34 -9.94
C ILE A 133 9.23 15.45 -10.03
N PHE A 134 9.17 14.38 -10.83
CA PHE A 134 10.28 13.44 -10.98
C PHE A 134 11.54 14.11 -11.54
N GLU A 135 11.39 14.98 -12.55
CA GLU A 135 12.49 15.72 -13.17
C GLU A 135 13.13 16.71 -12.19
N VAL A 136 12.32 17.34 -11.35
CA VAL A 136 12.80 18.23 -10.27
C VAL A 136 13.59 17.43 -9.22
N LEU A 137 13.13 16.23 -8.84
CA LEU A 137 13.72 15.41 -7.79
C LEU A 137 14.97 14.61 -8.23
N GLN A 138 14.99 14.07 -9.45
CA GLN A 138 16.16 13.35 -9.97
C GLN A 138 17.42 14.22 -9.97
N ARG A 139 17.27 15.52 -10.22
CA ARG A 139 18.40 16.45 -10.29
C ARG A 139 18.81 17.05 -8.94
N ASP A 140 18.03 16.80 -7.88
CA ASP A 140 18.36 17.12 -6.48
C ASP A 140 19.46 16.19 -5.92
N SER A 141 19.56 14.96 -6.45
CA SER A 141 20.49 13.91 -6.01
C SER A 141 22.00 14.22 -6.22
N GLY A 142 22.33 15.39 -6.79
CA GLY A 142 23.69 15.79 -7.14
C GLY A 142 24.57 16.34 -5.99
N LYS A 143 24.07 16.49 -4.76
CA LYS A 143 24.88 16.92 -3.59
C LYS A 143 24.63 16.05 -2.37
N LYS A 144 25.52 15.08 -2.16
CA LYS A 144 25.52 14.09 -1.06
C LYS A 144 25.74 14.69 0.34
N PHE A 145 25.21 14.00 1.36
CA PHE A 145 25.91 13.81 2.63
C PHE A 145 26.48 12.38 2.71
N PHE A 146 27.69 12.27 3.26
CA PHE A 146 28.42 11.03 3.50
C PHE A 146 27.94 10.32 4.79
N PHE A 147 28.00 8.99 4.81
CA PHE A 147 27.70 8.06 5.93
C PHE A 147 26.24 7.84 6.34
N THR A 148 25.37 7.33 5.45
CA THR A 148 24.17 6.58 5.89
C THR A 148 23.74 5.52 4.86
N THR A 149 23.11 4.43 5.32
CA THR A 149 22.48 3.34 4.55
C THR A 149 20.99 3.60 4.24
N ASN A 150 20.53 4.85 4.30
CA ASN A 150 19.10 5.20 4.30
C ASN A 150 18.53 5.62 2.92
N PHE A 151 18.92 4.92 1.85
CA PHE A 151 18.50 5.24 0.47
C PHE A 151 17.05 4.81 0.16
N SER A 152 16.47 3.93 0.98
CA SER A 152 15.14 3.35 0.75
C SER A 152 13.96 4.27 1.13
N ASN A 153 14.15 5.19 2.08
CA ASN A 153 13.04 5.95 2.66
C ASN A 153 12.58 7.11 1.76
N GLU A 154 13.50 7.78 1.04
CA GLU A 154 13.16 8.83 0.07
C GLU A 154 12.44 8.26 -1.15
N LYS A 155 12.87 7.08 -1.64
CA LYS A 155 12.17 6.32 -2.68
C LYS A 155 10.75 5.95 -2.24
N LYS A 156 10.58 5.49 -0.99
CA LYS A 156 9.26 5.15 -0.43
C LYS A 156 8.33 6.35 -0.37
N ILE A 157 8.81 7.51 0.06
CA ILE A 157 8.04 8.77 0.11
C ILE A 157 7.61 9.20 -1.31
N LEU A 158 8.53 9.12 -2.26
CA LEU A 158 8.24 9.44 -3.66
C LEU A 158 7.21 8.46 -4.26
N MET A 159 7.33 7.16 -3.99
CA MET A 159 6.36 6.14 -4.41
C MET A 159 4.97 6.40 -3.82
N GLN A 160 4.89 6.81 -2.55
CA GLN A 160 3.63 7.18 -1.89
C GLN A 160 2.96 8.41 -2.52
N ARG A 161 3.75 9.41 -2.95
CA ARG A 161 3.22 10.57 -3.70
C ARG A 161 2.66 10.16 -5.05
N PHE A 162 3.36 9.29 -5.79
CA PHE A 162 2.88 8.81 -7.09
C PHE A 162 1.64 7.94 -6.98
N ASP A 163 1.60 7.02 -6.03
CA ASP A 163 0.42 6.20 -5.79
C ASP A 163 -0.81 7.07 -5.50
N ALA A 164 -0.68 8.09 -4.63
CA ALA A 164 -1.73 9.06 -4.37
C ALA A 164 -2.11 9.92 -5.60
N ILE A 165 -1.14 10.26 -6.45
CA ILE A 165 -1.39 10.97 -7.71
C ILE A 165 -2.20 10.10 -8.67
N PHE A 166 -1.99 8.78 -8.77
CA PHE A 166 -2.70 7.94 -9.74
C PHE A 166 -3.94 7.24 -9.18
N ASN A 167 -4.07 7.15 -7.86
CA ASN A 167 -5.25 6.60 -7.20
C ASN A 167 -6.40 7.63 -7.17
N THR A 168 -7.48 7.35 -7.89
CA THR A 168 -8.61 8.29 -8.07
C THR A 168 -9.76 8.08 -7.08
N LYS A 169 -9.65 7.12 -6.16
CA LYS A 169 -10.71 6.81 -5.19
C LYS A 169 -10.73 7.87 -4.07
N ARG A 170 -11.92 8.44 -3.82
CA ARG A 170 -12.11 9.44 -2.74
C ARG A 170 -12.06 8.77 -1.37
N LYS A 171 -11.22 9.28 -0.46
CA LYS A 171 -11.30 8.96 0.98
C LYS A 171 -11.95 10.13 1.72
N HIS A 172 -13.14 9.91 2.30
CA HIS A 172 -13.90 10.94 3.04
C HIS A 172 -13.69 10.91 4.57
N ARG A 173 -12.75 10.08 5.08
CA ARG A 173 -12.62 9.78 6.53
C ARG A 173 -11.72 10.74 7.33
N GLY A 174 -10.86 11.54 6.69
CA GLY A 174 -9.86 12.37 7.38
C GLY A 174 -10.40 13.59 8.14
N THR A 175 -11.53 14.15 7.72
CA THR A 175 -12.12 15.34 8.35
C THR A 175 -12.71 15.03 9.73
N ALA A 176 -13.25 13.82 9.93
CA ALA A 176 -13.84 13.39 11.20
C ALA A 176 -12.74 13.18 12.25
N ALA A 177 -11.67 12.46 11.91
CA ALA A 177 -10.53 12.23 12.79
C ALA A 177 -9.84 13.54 13.22
N MET A 178 -9.77 14.55 12.36
CA MET A 178 -9.18 15.85 12.69
C MET A 178 -10.05 16.68 13.65
N CYS A 179 -11.38 16.59 13.55
CA CYS A 179 -12.29 17.22 14.52
C CYS A 179 -12.13 16.61 15.92
N VAL A 180 -11.93 15.30 16.01
CA VAL A 180 -11.75 14.58 17.27
C VAL A 180 -10.43 14.98 17.94
N VAL A 181 -9.33 15.01 17.19
CA VAL A 181 -8.00 15.40 17.72
C VAL A 181 -7.98 16.85 18.21
N LEU A 182 -8.63 17.77 17.50
CA LEU A 182 -8.72 19.18 17.91
C LEU A 182 -9.52 19.35 19.22
N SER A 183 -10.58 18.58 19.42
CA SER A 183 -11.37 18.58 20.66
C SER A 183 -10.55 18.08 21.86
N VAL A 184 -9.74 17.04 21.68
CA VAL A 184 -8.86 16.49 22.73
C VAL A 184 -7.73 17.47 23.10
N CYS A 185 -7.11 18.13 22.12
CA CYS A 185 -6.08 19.14 22.34
C CYS A 185 -6.62 20.39 23.08
N LEU A 186 -7.87 20.79 22.82
CA LEU A 186 -8.50 21.92 23.50
C LEU A 186 -8.82 21.60 24.97
N LEU A 187 -9.21 20.37 25.28
CA LEU A 187 -9.52 19.93 26.64
C LEU A 187 -8.25 19.82 27.50
N THR A 188 -7.17 19.26 26.94
CA THR A 188 -5.87 19.11 27.63
C THR A 188 -5.12 20.43 27.85
N GLY A 189 -5.28 21.43 26.96
CA GLY A 189 -4.67 22.76 27.11
C GLY A 189 -5.16 23.57 28.32
N SER A 190 -6.32 23.22 28.88
CA SER A 190 -6.94 23.91 30.03
C SER A 190 -6.29 23.57 31.38
N MET A 191 -5.47 22.51 31.46
CA MET A 191 -4.90 22.02 32.72
C MET A 191 -3.42 22.39 32.92
N ALA A 192 -2.77 23.04 31.95
CA ALA A 192 -1.35 23.44 32.02
C ALA A 192 -1.12 24.80 32.71
N GLY A 193 -1.89 25.08 33.77
CA GLY A 193 -1.92 26.36 34.48
C GLY A 193 -1.60 26.29 35.98
N CYS A 194 -0.77 25.36 36.43
CA CYS A 194 -0.20 25.35 37.80
C CYS A 194 1.18 24.68 37.77
N GLN A 195 2.26 25.46 37.95
CA GLN A 195 3.59 24.92 38.23
C GLN A 195 3.75 24.67 39.74
N ALA A 196 4.33 23.52 40.09
CA ALA A 196 5.11 23.33 41.30
C ALA A 196 6.47 22.72 40.91
N ASP A 197 7.53 23.23 41.55
CA ASP A 197 8.96 23.03 41.25
C ASP A 197 9.44 21.56 41.37
N PRO A 198 10.54 21.19 40.68
CA PRO A 198 10.98 19.82 40.54
C PRO A 198 11.94 19.39 41.64
N ALA A 199 11.83 18.12 42.05
CA ALA A 199 12.93 17.38 42.67
C ALA A 199 13.37 16.26 41.72
N GLN A 200 14.64 16.30 41.32
CA GLN A 200 15.40 15.24 40.65
C GLN A 200 16.54 14.80 41.60
N PRO A 201 17.27 13.72 41.31
CA PRO A 201 16.84 12.36 40.97
C PRO A 201 17.68 11.32 41.76
N GLU A 202 17.36 10.02 41.69
CA GLU A 202 18.45 9.03 41.75
C GLU A 202 18.10 7.77 40.94
N SER A 203 19.12 7.32 40.22
CA SER A 203 19.15 6.43 39.07
C SER A 203 19.51 5.00 39.45
N GLN A 204 18.97 4.01 38.72
CA GLN A 204 19.63 2.73 38.39
C GLN A 204 18.90 2.12 37.19
N GLN A 205 19.49 2.19 35.98
CA GLN A 205 20.23 1.11 35.31
C GLN A 205 19.42 -0.19 35.16
N THR A 206 18.82 -0.35 33.98
CA THR A 206 18.18 -1.58 33.52
C THR A 206 19.18 -2.35 32.65
N GLU A 207 19.58 -3.53 33.09
CA GLU A 207 20.22 -4.53 32.22
C GLU A 207 19.16 -5.19 31.34
N SER A 208 19.48 -5.33 30.05
CA SER A 208 18.69 -6.06 29.07
C SER A 208 18.94 -7.55 29.19
N GLU A 209 17.93 -8.33 29.54
CA GLU A 209 17.96 -9.78 29.34
C GLU A 209 17.05 -10.18 28.19
N SER A 210 17.71 -10.65 27.13
CA SER A 210 17.14 -11.55 26.14
C SER A 210 16.68 -12.83 26.85
N SER A 211 15.41 -13.17 26.75
CA SER A 211 14.89 -14.46 27.20
C SER A 211 14.25 -15.21 26.03
N SER A 212 15.06 -16.03 25.38
CA SER A 212 14.61 -17.25 24.72
C SER A 212 14.51 -18.35 25.78
N VAL A 213 13.39 -19.08 25.81
CA VAL A 213 13.24 -20.55 26.02
C VAL A 213 11.83 -20.84 26.55
N PHE A 214 11.04 -21.53 25.73
CA PHE A 214 9.86 -22.29 26.15
C PHE A 214 10.32 -23.70 26.54
N THR A 215 10.34 -24.00 27.84
CA THR A 215 10.10 -25.33 28.42
C THR A 215 10.02 -25.18 29.93
N GLY A 216 8.81 -25.12 30.46
CA GLY A 216 8.56 -25.06 31.89
C GLY A 216 7.14 -24.58 32.16
N SER A 217 6.15 -25.46 32.03
CA SER A 217 4.85 -25.22 32.66
C SER A 217 5.04 -25.41 34.16
N GLU A 218 5.46 -24.37 34.87
CA GLU A 218 5.16 -24.31 36.29
C GLU A 218 3.65 -24.16 36.41
N ASN A 219 3.01 -25.12 37.08
CA ASN A 219 1.58 -25.01 37.41
C ASN A 219 1.41 -23.83 38.37
N VAL A 220 1.20 -22.64 37.82
CA VAL A 220 0.73 -21.50 38.58
C VAL A 220 -0.71 -21.81 38.98
N ASP A 221 -0.96 -21.88 40.29
CA ASP A 221 -2.30 -22.05 40.86
C ASP A 221 -3.09 -20.74 40.72
N VAL A 222 -3.52 -20.44 39.50
CA VAL A 222 -4.47 -19.37 39.19
C VAL A 222 -5.86 -19.98 39.22
N ASP A 223 -6.75 -19.37 39.99
CA ASP A 223 -8.15 -19.79 40.06
C ASP A 223 -8.82 -19.77 38.67
N GLU A 224 -9.64 -20.79 38.37
CA GLU A 224 -10.26 -20.96 37.05
C GLU A 224 -11.18 -19.78 36.70
N THR A 225 -11.84 -19.17 37.69
CA THR A 225 -12.70 -18.00 37.45
C THR A 225 -11.89 -16.73 37.18
N ALA A 226 -10.72 -16.61 37.81
CA ALA A 226 -9.76 -15.54 37.52
C ALA A 226 -9.19 -15.66 36.10
N LEU A 227 -8.83 -16.87 35.68
CA LEU A 227 -8.35 -17.12 34.32
C LEU A 227 -9.43 -16.80 33.28
N ALA A 228 -10.66 -17.27 33.49
CA ALA A 228 -11.78 -16.97 32.61
C ALA A 228 -12.06 -15.46 32.49
N GLN A 229 -11.89 -14.70 33.58
CA GLN A 229 -12.00 -13.24 33.53
C GLN A 229 -10.90 -12.61 32.67
N MET A 230 -9.64 -13.01 32.86
CA MET A 230 -8.50 -12.49 32.10
C MET A 230 -8.61 -12.83 30.61
N ASP A 231 -8.97 -14.07 30.28
CA ASP A 231 -9.18 -14.52 28.90
C ASP A 231 -10.28 -13.70 28.21
N TRP A 232 -11.40 -13.47 28.91
CA TRP A 232 -12.52 -12.71 28.37
C TRP A 232 -12.17 -11.25 28.11
N ILE A 233 -11.48 -10.59 29.05
CA ILE A 233 -11.03 -9.20 28.88
C ILE A 233 -9.99 -9.10 27.76
N ALA A 234 -9.06 -10.05 27.65
CA ALA A 234 -8.08 -10.11 26.56
C ALA A 234 -8.77 -10.24 25.20
N GLN A 235 -9.73 -11.16 25.08
CA GLN A 235 -10.49 -11.38 23.86
C GLN A 235 -11.30 -10.14 23.46
N LEU A 236 -11.90 -9.45 24.45
CA LEU A 236 -12.60 -8.18 24.24
C LEU A 236 -11.65 -7.09 23.73
N TYR A 237 -10.44 -7.01 24.29
CA TYR A 237 -9.40 -6.07 23.83
C TYR A 237 -8.98 -6.38 22.38
N GLU A 238 -8.80 -7.65 22.01
CA GLU A 238 -8.45 -8.05 20.63
C GLU A 238 -9.51 -7.65 19.59
N TRP A 239 -10.79 -7.84 19.92
CA TRP A 239 -11.89 -7.53 18.99
C TRP A 239 -12.13 -6.04 18.82
N TYR A 240 -12.04 -5.27 19.90
CA TYR A 240 -12.48 -3.87 19.89
C TYR A 240 -11.30 -2.89 19.86
N ARG A 241 -10.10 -3.28 20.27
CA ARG A 241 -8.88 -2.45 20.25
C ARG A 241 -7.84 -2.93 19.24
N SER A 242 -8.17 -3.90 18.41
CA SER A 242 -7.27 -4.52 17.43
C SER A 242 -5.95 -5.05 18.01
N GLY A 243 -5.95 -5.46 19.29
CA GLY A 243 -4.77 -6.10 19.93
C GLY A 243 -3.48 -5.26 19.89
N ILE A 244 -3.59 -3.93 19.82
CA ILE A 244 -2.44 -3.02 19.71
C ILE A 244 -1.56 -3.04 20.97
N ASN A 245 -0.26 -2.73 20.80
CA ASN A 245 0.67 -2.67 21.93
C ASN A 245 0.30 -1.52 22.89
N LEU A 246 0.27 -1.78 24.19
CA LEU A 246 -0.14 -0.80 25.21
C LEU A 246 0.94 0.26 25.55
N ALA A 247 1.81 0.61 24.60
CA ALA A 247 2.83 1.65 24.75
C ALA A 247 2.90 2.59 23.52
N GLU A 248 2.06 2.37 22.51
CA GLU A 248 1.95 3.23 21.33
C GLU A 248 0.81 4.23 21.54
N SER A 249 1.05 5.51 21.23
CA SER A 249 0.19 6.65 21.54
C SER A 249 -1.29 6.39 21.28
N GLU A 250 -2.08 6.29 22.35
CA GLU A 250 -3.52 6.08 22.24
C GLU A 250 -4.24 7.34 21.75
N THR A 251 -5.12 7.19 20.77
CA THR A 251 -6.13 8.21 20.43
C THR A 251 -7.26 8.14 21.46
N ALA A 252 -7.84 9.28 21.86
CA ALA A 252 -8.89 9.33 22.89
C ALA A 252 -10.16 8.51 22.56
N GLU A 253 -10.43 8.25 21.28
CA GLU A 253 -11.53 7.39 20.83
C GLU A 253 -11.22 5.91 21.05
N GLY A 254 -9.98 5.50 20.77
CA GLY A 254 -9.56 4.12 20.95
C GLY A 254 -9.73 3.64 22.40
N VAL A 255 -9.50 4.53 23.36
CA VAL A 255 -9.63 4.22 24.78
C VAL A 255 -11.09 3.86 25.16
N LEU A 256 -12.09 4.28 24.40
CA LEU A 256 -13.49 3.97 24.68
C LEU A 256 -13.98 2.65 24.04
N ASP A 257 -13.22 2.09 23.10
CA ASP A 257 -13.64 0.90 22.33
C ASP A 257 -13.86 -0.32 23.23
N LEU A 258 -13.04 -0.49 24.27
CA LEU A 258 -13.18 -1.59 25.23
C LEU A 258 -14.51 -1.50 26.00
N GLY A 259 -14.88 -0.29 26.43
CA GLY A 259 -16.16 -0.04 27.09
C GLY A 259 -17.35 -0.23 26.15
N PHE A 260 -17.20 0.14 24.88
CA PHE A 260 -18.22 -0.07 23.86
C PHE A 260 -18.41 -1.57 23.61
N GLY A 261 -17.30 -2.29 23.44
CA GLY A 261 -17.27 -3.74 23.32
C GLY A 261 -17.98 -4.43 24.47
N TYR A 262 -17.67 -4.05 25.72
CA TYR A 262 -18.34 -4.58 26.90
C TYR A 262 -19.87 -4.45 26.81
N LEU A 263 -20.37 -3.23 26.57
CA LEU A 263 -21.80 -2.96 26.50
C LEU A 263 -22.47 -3.72 25.35
N LYS A 264 -21.76 -3.85 24.22
CA LYS A 264 -22.24 -4.59 23.06
C LYS A 264 -22.34 -6.08 23.34
N GLU A 265 -21.29 -6.69 23.91
CA GLU A 265 -21.24 -8.12 24.26
C GLU A 265 -22.25 -8.50 25.35
N LYS A 266 -22.66 -7.55 26.19
CA LYS A 266 -23.68 -7.73 27.22
C LYS A 266 -25.10 -7.38 26.74
N ASP A 267 -25.31 -7.11 25.46
CA ASP A 267 -26.59 -6.68 24.86
C ASP A 267 -27.20 -5.45 25.57
N MET A 268 -26.36 -4.55 26.08
CA MET A 268 -26.76 -3.34 26.81
C MET A 268 -26.91 -2.11 25.91
N LEU A 269 -26.50 -2.21 24.64
CA LEU A 269 -26.62 -1.14 23.67
C LEU A 269 -27.99 -1.12 23.00
N LYS A 270 -28.57 0.07 22.89
CA LYS A 270 -29.81 0.29 22.12
C LYS A 270 -29.50 1.22 20.95
N PRO A 271 -29.72 0.79 19.70
CA PRO A 271 -29.51 1.65 18.55
C PRO A 271 -30.53 2.81 18.57
N TYR A 272 -30.11 4.00 18.13
CA TYR A 272 -31.02 5.12 17.89
C TYR A 272 -30.97 5.52 16.41
N LEU A 273 -32.13 5.91 15.89
CA LEU A 273 -32.46 5.86 14.46
C LEU A 273 -31.79 6.97 13.63
N ASP A 274 -30.75 6.62 12.86
CA ASP A 274 -30.76 7.00 11.45
C ASP A 274 -31.69 6.05 10.67
N GLU A 275 -31.95 6.32 9.40
CA GLU A 275 -32.91 5.55 8.57
C GLU A 275 -32.49 4.07 8.34
N ARG A 276 -31.31 3.65 8.83
CA ARG A 276 -30.73 2.32 8.63
C ARG A 276 -30.50 1.55 9.94
N GLY A 277 -30.58 2.21 11.10
CA GLY A 277 -30.39 1.58 12.41
C GLY A 277 -28.92 1.35 12.78
N GLU A 278 -28.01 2.15 12.21
CA GLU A 278 -26.56 1.89 12.20
C GLU A 278 -25.78 2.66 13.30
N ALA A 279 -26.43 3.16 14.35
CA ALA A 279 -25.77 3.99 15.38
C ALA A 279 -26.28 3.76 16.82
N TYR A 280 -25.39 3.96 17.80
CA TYR A 280 -25.66 3.88 19.25
C TYR A 280 -25.35 5.20 19.95
N GLY A 281 -26.25 5.64 20.83
CA GLY A 281 -26.10 6.91 21.55
C GLY A 281 -25.71 6.61 22.98
N ILE A 282 -24.43 6.72 23.32
CA ILE A 282 -23.89 6.21 24.59
C ILE A 282 -23.24 7.35 25.36
N PRO A 283 -23.48 7.49 26.68
CA PRO A 283 -22.73 8.43 27.52
C PRO A 283 -21.25 8.06 27.56
N LYS A 284 -20.37 9.01 27.22
CA LYS A 284 -18.91 8.82 27.24
C LYS A 284 -18.38 8.41 28.62
N LYS A 285 -18.91 9.03 29.68
CA LYS A 285 -18.66 8.64 31.07
C LYS A 285 -18.86 7.15 31.31
N GLN A 286 -19.94 6.57 30.80
CA GLN A 286 -20.23 5.14 31.00
C GLN A 286 -19.16 4.26 30.36
N LEU A 287 -18.68 4.63 29.15
CA LEU A 287 -17.62 3.91 28.46
C LEU A 287 -16.27 4.05 29.18
N ALA A 288 -15.96 5.26 29.66
CA ALA A 288 -14.75 5.55 30.42
C ALA A 288 -14.71 4.79 31.75
N GLU A 289 -15.82 4.75 32.49
CA GLU A 289 -15.95 3.98 33.73
C GLU A 289 -15.68 2.48 33.50
N ILE A 290 -16.21 1.92 32.42
CA ILE A 290 -15.98 0.52 32.07
C ILE A 290 -14.52 0.28 31.65
N HIS A 291 -13.95 1.17 30.84
CA HIS A 291 -12.56 1.05 30.42
C HIS A 291 -11.60 1.09 31.62
N ASN A 292 -11.71 2.12 32.46
CA ASN A 292 -10.87 2.32 33.64
C ASN A 292 -11.01 1.17 34.66
N PHE A 293 -12.16 0.47 34.65
CA PHE A 293 -12.35 -0.70 35.49
C PHE A 293 -11.43 -1.86 35.09
N PHE A 294 -11.15 -2.04 33.79
CA PHE A 294 -10.35 -3.16 33.26
C PHE A 294 -8.89 -2.81 32.96
N MET A 295 -8.46 -1.55 33.12
CA MET A 295 -7.13 -1.07 32.73
C MET A 295 -6.38 -0.50 33.94
N ALA A 296 -5.10 -0.86 34.10
CA ALA A 296 -4.31 -0.44 35.26
C ALA A 296 -3.76 1.00 35.14
N SER A 297 -3.66 1.52 33.92
CA SER A 297 -3.22 2.89 33.64
C SER A 297 -4.06 3.52 32.53
N SER A 298 -5.19 4.12 32.88
CA SER A 298 -5.99 4.91 31.96
C SER A 298 -6.68 6.06 32.71
N ASP A 299 -6.31 7.30 32.38
CA ASP A 299 -6.99 8.50 32.86
C ASP A 299 -7.92 9.01 31.76
N VAL A 300 -8.93 8.21 31.39
CA VAL A 300 -9.99 8.69 30.49
C VAL A 300 -10.79 9.76 31.25
N PRO A 301 -10.86 11.01 30.75
CA PRO A 301 -11.57 12.06 31.45
C PRO A 301 -13.05 11.72 31.66
N ASP A 302 -13.54 11.91 32.89
CA ASP A 302 -14.95 11.77 33.27
C ASP A 302 -15.78 12.93 32.69
N ASP A 303 -16.30 12.73 31.48
CA ASP A 303 -17.18 13.66 30.79
C ASP A 303 -18.55 13.04 30.49
N SER A 304 -19.61 13.78 30.80
CA SER A 304 -21.01 13.41 30.58
C SER A 304 -21.49 13.54 29.13
N GLU A 305 -20.65 13.98 28.19
CA GLU A 305 -21.00 14.07 26.77
C GLU A 305 -21.55 12.75 26.22
N GLN A 306 -22.61 12.83 25.43
CA GLN A 306 -23.15 11.69 24.69
C GLN A 306 -22.43 11.59 23.35
N ILE A 307 -22.00 10.39 22.97
CA ILE A 307 -21.36 10.12 21.69
C ILE A 307 -22.21 9.20 20.82
N ASP A 308 -22.14 9.48 19.52
CA ASP A 308 -22.85 8.77 18.46
C ASP A 308 -21.91 7.75 17.82
N TRP A 309 -22.05 6.48 18.19
CA TRP A 309 -21.17 5.40 17.77
C TRP A 309 -21.76 4.64 16.58
N TYR A 310 -21.15 4.74 15.39
CA TYR A 310 -21.67 4.14 14.15
C TYR A 310 -21.12 2.72 13.91
N VAL A 311 -22.02 1.79 13.56
CA VAL A 311 -21.78 0.38 13.25
C VAL A 311 -20.82 0.20 12.06
N SER A 312 -20.94 1.05 11.04
CA SER A 312 -20.18 0.97 9.78
C SER A 312 -18.70 1.43 9.85
N PHE A 313 -18.26 2.05 10.95
CA PHE A 313 -16.88 2.51 11.11
C PHE A 313 -15.94 1.46 11.73
N TYR A 314 -16.47 0.43 12.39
CA TYR A 314 -15.67 -0.54 13.16
C TYR A 314 -16.08 -2.02 12.96
N GLY A 315 -16.56 -2.39 11.77
CA GLY A 315 -16.75 -3.82 11.44
C GLY A 315 -17.60 -4.58 12.45
N VAL A 316 -18.68 -3.95 12.93
CA VAL A 316 -19.53 -4.50 14.00
C VAL A 316 -20.12 -5.88 13.67
N GLU A 317 -20.14 -6.26 12.38
CA GLU A 317 -20.59 -7.55 11.87
C GLU A 317 -19.45 -8.57 11.60
N SER A 318 -18.17 -8.19 11.59
CA SER A 318 -17.08 -9.17 11.46
C SER A 318 -16.70 -9.71 12.84
N ARG A 319 -17.67 -10.32 13.53
CA ARG A 319 -17.31 -11.42 14.44
C ARG A 319 -16.82 -12.54 13.55
N ASP A 320 -15.52 -12.54 13.34
CA ASP A 320 -14.65 -13.72 13.37
C ASP A 320 -13.33 -13.36 12.70
N ALA A 321 -12.26 -13.55 13.46
CA ALA A 321 -10.97 -13.86 12.85
C ALA A 321 -10.21 -14.84 13.73
N PHE A 322 -10.25 -14.74 15.06
CA PHE A 322 -9.54 -15.71 15.90
C PHE A 322 -10.03 -15.70 17.34
N THR A 323 -9.68 -16.76 18.06
CA THR A 323 -9.80 -16.86 19.52
C THR A 323 -8.42 -16.81 20.18
N LEU A 324 -8.35 -16.53 21.47
CA LEU A 324 -7.11 -16.60 22.24
C LEU A 324 -6.99 -17.96 22.95
N GLU A 325 -5.85 -18.62 22.75
CA GLU A 325 -5.46 -19.83 23.47
C GLU A 325 -4.24 -19.53 24.34
N ALA A 326 -4.38 -19.67 25.66
CA ALA A 326 -3.26 -19.48 26.58
C ALA A 326 -2.17 -20.52 26.28
N SER A 327 -0.97 -20.04 25.96
CA SER A 327 0.21 -20.84 25.64
C SER A 327 1.18 -20.94 26.81
N GLY A 328 1.16 -19.96 27.73
CA GLY A 328 1.94 -19.95 28.97
C GLY A 328 1.38 -18.95 29.98
N ILE A 329 1.39 -19.32 31.27
CA ILE A 329 0.94 -18.50 32.39
C ILE A 329 2.07 -18.42 33.41
N GLN A 330 2.42 -17.21 33.83
CA GLN A 330 3.46 -16.95 34.83
C GLN A 330 2.95 -15.96 35.86
N LYS A 331 3.30 -16.14 37.12
CA LYS A 331 3.02 -15.17 38.19
C LYS A 331 4.31 -14.52 38.64
N GLN A 332 4.35 -13.19 38.61
CA GLN A 332 5.49 -12.39 39.03
C GLN A 332 5.49 -12.15 40.54
N ASP A 333 6.64 -11.75 41.08
CA ASP A 333 6.85 -11.51 42.52
C ASP A 333 6.00 -10.36 43.08
N ASP A 334 5.61 -9.40 42.24
CA ASP A 334 4.71 -8.30 42.57
C ASP A 334 3.22 -8.68 42.55
N GLY A 335 2.90 -9.91 42.14
CA GLY A 335 1.55 -10.44 42.04
C GLY A 335 0.91 -10.29 40.66
N ASP A 336 1.59 -9.67 39.69
CA ASP A 336 1.10 -9.58 38.31
C ASP A 336 1.12 -10.97 37.65
N ILE A 337 0.15 -11.21 36.77
CA ILE A 337 -0.01 -12.45 36.01
C ILE A 337 0.31 -12.16 34.55
N VAL A 338 1.31 -12.83 34.01
CA VAL A 338 1.68 -12.76 32.59
C VAL A 338 1.07 -13.94 31.87
N ILE A 339 0.33 -13.67 30.79
CA ILE A 339 -0.25 -14.69 29.92
C ILE A 339 0.19 -14.43 28.49
N ASP A 340 0.84 -15.42 27.89
CA ASP A 340 1.13 -15.45 26.47
C ASP A 340 0.00 -16.17 25.75
N TYR A 341 -0.66 -15.48 24.83
CA TYR A 341 -1.73 -16.04 24.02
C TYR A 341 -1.27 -16.31 22.59
N ARG A 342 -1.69 -17.46 22.09
CA ARG A 342 -1.76 -17.73 20.65
C ARG A 342 -3.12 -17.26 20.14
N ARG A 343 -3.10 -16.53 19.03
CA ARG A 343 -4.31 -16.20 18.25
C ARG A 343 -4.68 -17.40 17.36
N ALA A 344 -5.65 -18.19 17.78
CA ALA A 344 -6.13 -19.38 17.09
C ALA A 344 -7.14 -18.99 15.98
N ALA A 345 -6.68 -19.09 14.73
CA ALA A 345 -7.26 -18.46 13.55
C ALA A 345 -7.50 -19.49 12.43
N GLY A 346 -8.17 -20.61 12.74
CA GLY A 346 -8.19 -21.78 11.86
C GLY A 346 -6.76 -22.25 11.56
N ASP A 347 -6.40 -22.36 10.29
CA ASP A 347 -5.05 -22.74 9.84
C ASP A 347 -4.07 -21.56 9.74
N ALA A 348 -4.54 -20.32 9.92
CA ALA A 348 -3.68 -19.14 9.87
C ALA A 348 -2.88 -18.96 11.17
N TYR A 349 -1.67 -18.43 11.02
CA TYR A 349 -0.80 -18.09 12.14
C TYR A 349 -0.68 -16.59 12.21
N LEU A 350 -1.35 -16.03 13.21
CA LEU A 350 -1.25 -14.63 13.57
C LEU A 350 -0.14 -14.44 14.60
N ARG A 351 0.32 -13.19 14.76
CA ARG A 351 1.34 -12.88 15.77
C ARG A 351 0.85 -13.30 17.16
N PRO A 352 1.69 -13.94 17.99
CA PRO A 352 1.35 -14.16 19.38
C PRO A 352 1.33 -12.83 20.13
N VAL A 353 0.69 -12.81 21.30
CA VAL A 353 0.55 -11.60 22.12
C VAL A 353 0.72 -11.92 23.59
N ARG A 354 1.47 -11.08 24.28
CA ARG A 354 1.66 -11.12 25.73
C ARG A 354 0.76 -10.11 26.40
N TYR A 355 -0.01 -10.56 27.38
CA TYR A 355 -0.74 -9.70 28.30
C TYR A 355 -0.13 -9.79 29.70
N VAL A 356 -0.11 -8.67 30.40
CA VAL A 356 0.20 -8.61 31.83
C VAL A 356 -1.02 -8.08 32.55
N PHE A 357 -1.47 -8.81 33.57
CA PHE A 357 -2.64 -8.50 34.37
C PHE A 357 -2.26 -8.24 35.82
N ARG A 358 -2.89 -7.24 36.44
CA ARG A 358 -2.71 -6.92 37.86
C ARG A 358 -4.00 -7.19 38.63
N PRO A 359 -3.96 -7.99 39.71
CA PRO A 359 -5.11 -8.14 40.59
C PRO A 359 -5.38 -6.83 41.32
N HIS A 360 -6.61 -6.34 41.21
CA HIS A 360 -7.08 -5.12 41.86
C HIS A 360 -8.35 -5.40 42.66
N LYS A 361 -8.38 -4.98 43.94
CA LYS A 361 -9.58 -5.09 44.76
C LYS A 361 -10.50 -3.91 44.50
N ILE A 362 -11.73 -4.19 44.06
CA ILE A 362 -12.69 -3.14 43.71
C ILE A 362 -13.16 -2.40 44.96
N GLU A 363 -12.94 -1.08 44.98
CA GLU A 363 -13.47 -0.20 46.02
C GLU A 363 -14.90 0.29 45.72
N SER A 364 -15.24 0.49 44.44
CA SER A 364 -16.58 0.86 43.96
C SER A 364 -16.85 0.29 42.57
N VAL A 365 -18.10 -0.11 42.30
CA VAL A 365 -18.51 -0.71 41.02
C VAL A 365 -19.37 0.29 40.23
N PRO A 366 -19.00 0.64 38.99
CA PRO A 366 -19.84 1.47 38.13
C PRO A 366 -21.22 0.84 37.86
N ALA A 367 -22.24 1.67 37.64
CA ALA A 367 -23.62 1.19 37.48
C ALA A 367 -23.78 0.18 36.33
N ALA A 368 -23.01 0.35 35.25
CA ALA A 368 -23.03 -0.55 34.10
C ALA A 368 -22.43 -1.94 34.38
N LEU A 369 -21.61 -2.06 35.43
CA LEU A 369 -20.89 -3.28 35.81
C LEU A 369 -21.51 -3.99 37.02
N ALA A 370 -22.50 -3.36 37.67
CA ALA A 370 -23.11 -3.85 38.91
C ALA A 370 -23.86 -5.19 38.79
N ALA A 371 -24.16 -5.65 37.57
CA ALA A 371 -24.74 -6.97 37.34
C ALA A 371 -23.68 -8.10 37.40
N ASP A 372 -22.43 -7.77 37.09
CA ASP A 372 -21.33 -8.72 36.94
C ASP A 372 -20.32 -8.65 38.10
N TYR A 373 -20.27 -7.53 38.83
CA TYR A 373 -19.28 -7.27 39.87
C TYR A 373 -19.87 -6.66 41.15
N SER A 374 -19.25 -6.98 42.29
CA SER A 374 -19.57 -6.47 43.62
C SER A 374 -18.37 -5.81 44.29
N GLN A 375 -18.64 -4.90 45.24
CA GLN A 375 -17.59 -4.28 46.04
C GLN A 375 -16.79 -5.35 46.81
N GLY A 376 -15.47 -5.28 46.73
CA GLY A 376 -14.56 -6.25 47.36
C GLY A 376 -14.16 -7.43 46.48
N ASP A 377 -14.78 -7.60 45.31
CA ASP A 377 -14.31 -8.56 44.29
C ASP A 377 -12.91 -8.18 43.80
N THR A 378 -12.20 -9.16 43.26
CA THR A 378 -10.89 -8.94 42.62
C THR A 378 -11.09 -8.93 41.10
N VAL A 379 -10.62 -7.87 40.45
CA VAL A 379 -10.62 -7.71 39.00
C VAL A 379 -9.18 -7.70 38.53
N TYR A 380 -8.91 -8.40 37.43
CA TYR A 380 -7.59 -8.42 36.80
C TYR A 380 -7.53 -7.35 35.72
N GLN A 381 -6.81 -6.27 36.01
CA GLN A 381 -6.67 -5.13 35.10
C GLN A 381 -5.51 -5.36 34.13
N ILE A 382 -5.67 -5.01 32.86
CA ILE A 382 -4.58 -5.06 31.88
C ILE A 382 -3.57 -3.95 32.21
N VAL A 383 -2.31 -4.37 32.39
CA VAL A 383 -1.15 -3.51 32.64
C VAL A 383 -0.35 -3.28 31.36
N SER A 384 -0.24 -4.28 30.50
CA SER A 384 0.42 -4.17 29.20
C SER A 384 -0.10 -5.20 28.20
N VAL A 385 0.00 -4.84 26.92
CA VAL A 385 -0.25 -5.70 25.76
C VAL A 385 0.95 -5.57 24.85
N THR A 386 1.55 -6.69 24.46
CA THR A 386 2.74 -6.71 23.60
C THR A 386 2.59 -7.79 22.54
N ASN A 387 2.45 -7.40 21.28
CA ASN A 387 2.55 -8.28 20.13
C ASN A 387 3.98 -8.79 20.03
N LEU A 388 4.12 -10.10 20.18
CA LEU A 388 5.39 -10.78 20.13
C LEU A 388 5.79 -11.00 18.66
N ASP A 389 7.09 -11.13 18.42
CA ASP A 389 7.58 -11.57 17.13
C ASP A 389 7.14 -13.03 16.86
N MET A 390 7.03 -13.39 15.58
CA MET A 390 6.83 -14.79 15.21
C MET A 390 8.04 -15.61 15.68
N GLU A 391 7.81 -16.59 16.54
CA GLU A 391 8.87 -17.33 17.25
C GLU A 391 9.91 -17.95 16.31
N GLN A 392 9.50 -18.36 15.10
CA GLN A 392 10.37 -18.83 14.03
C GLN A 392 9.79 -18.45 12.67
N GLN A 393 10.64 -18.00 11.74
CA GLN A 393 10.28 -18.08 10.33
C GLN A 393 10.04 -19.56 10.02
N PRO A 394 8.88 -19.93 9.47
CA PRO A 394 8.61 -21.32 9.16
C PRO A 394 9.70 -21.83 8.23
N LEU A 395 10.16 -23.06 8.47
CA LEU A 395 11.12 -23.73 7.59
C LEU A 395 10.52 -23.74 6.18
N CYS A 396 11.06 -22.88 5.30
CA CYS A 396 10.72 -22.85 3.89
C CYS A 396 10.81 -24.27 3.34
N GLN A 397 9.69 -24.81 2.90
CA GLN A 397 9.66 -26.14 2.32
C GLN A 397 10.03 -26.08 0.85
N THR A 398 10.70 -27.12 0.36
CA THR A 398 10.84 -27.33 -1.08
C THR A 398 9.85 -28.40 -1.50
N ILE A 399 8.94 -28.05 -2.40
CA ILE A 399 7.90 -28.92 -2.93
C ILE A 399 8.29 -29.26 -4.36
N GLU A 400 8.58 -30.52 -4.61
CA GLU A 400 8.91 -31.03 -5.94
C GLU A 400 7.63 -31.39 -6.69
N ILE A 401 7.56 -30.98 -7.97
CA ILE A 401 6.41 -31.15 -8.84
C ILE A 401 6.88 -31.85 -10.10
N SER A 402 6.32 -33.03 -10.37
CA SER A 402 6.71 -33.91 -11.47
C SER A 402 5.55 -34.20 -12.44
N ASN A 403 4.33 -33.83 -12.08
CA ASN A 403 3.13 -34.06 -12.88
C ASN A 403 2.04 -33.00 -12.60
N ALA A 404 0.99 -33.01 -13.41
CA ALA A 404 -0.07 -32.01 -13.33
C ALA A 404 -0.88 -32.07 -12.03
N GLN A 405 -1.10 -33.27 -11.46
CA GLN A 405 -1.80 -33.42 -10.19
C GLN A 405 -1.01 -32.79 -9.04
N GLU A 406 0.31 -32.94 -9.02
CA GLU A 406 1.19 -32.28 -8.06
C GLU A 406 1.20 -30.76 -8.23
N LEU A 407 1.11 -30.26 -9.47
CA LEU A 407 1.00 -28.82 -9.74
C LEU A 407 -0.34 -28.26 -9.23
N LEU A 408 -1.44 -29.01 -9.39
CA LEU A 408 -2.75 -28.63 -8.83
C LEU A 408 -2.72 -28.60 -7.30
N ALA A 409 -2.13 -29.61 -6.66
CA ALA A 409 -1.96 -29.63 -5.20
C ALA A 409 -1.07 -28.47 -4.70
N ALA A 410 -0.03 -28.12 -5.47
CA ALA A 410 0.79 -26.95 -5.19
C ALA A 410 -0.03 -25.65 -5.31
N ALA A 411 -0.88 -25.53 -6.33
CA ALA A 411 -1.76 -24.38 -6.50
C ALA A 411 -2.76 -24.24 -5.35
N GLU A 412 -3.39 -25.33 -4.93
CA GLU A 412 -4.27 -25.36 -3.75
C GLU A 412 -3.53 -24.90 -2.49
N ARG A 413 -2.30 -25.38 -2.27
CA ARG A 413 -1.46 -24.96 -1.14
C ARG A 413 -1.09 -23.48 -1.18
N MET A 414 -0.70 -22.96 -2.35
CA MET A 414 -0.40 -21.53 -2.51
C MET A 414 -1.64 -20.68 -2.23
N ASN A 415 -2.80 -21.09 -2.76
CA ASN A 415 -4.05 -20.36 -2.63
C ASN A 415 -4.66 -20.46 -1.23
N ALA A 416 -4.38 -21.53 -0.48
CA ALA A 416 -4.68 -21.59 0.95
C ALA A 416 -3.93 -20.51 1.74
N GLY A 417 -2.77 -20.05 1.22
CA GLY A 417 -2.01 -18.95 1.80
C GLY A 417 -1.49 -19.25 3.20
N GLY A 418 -1.44 -18.21 4.02
CA GLY A 418 -1.03 -18.31 5.41
C GLY A 418 0.49 -18.23 5.61
N TRP A 419 0.86 -17.85 6.83
CA TRP A 419 2.24 -17.58 7.23
C TRP A 419 3.20 -18.75 6.97
N LEU A 420 2.74 -20.00 7.16
CA LEU A 420 3.58 -21.19 7.00
C LEU A 420 3.95 -21.49 5.54
N ASN A 421 3.08 -21.15 4.59
CA ASN A 421 3.21 -21.60 3.20
C ASN A 421 3.72 -20.48 2.28
N GLN A 422 3.58 -19.22 2.69
CA GLN A 422 3.80 -18.06 1.83
C GLN A 422 5.26 -17.87 1.35
N HIS A 423 6.22 -18.57 1.96
CA HIS A 423 7.64 -18.51 1.60
C HIS A 423 8.17 -19.80 1.00
N ASP A 424 7.32 -20.80 0.72
CA ASP A 424 7.73 -22.09 0.17
C ASP A 424 8.38 -21.95 -1.21
N THR A 425 9.27 -22.90 -1.52
CA THR A 425 9.86 -23.08 -2.85
C THR A 425 9.16 -24.22 -3.57
N TYR A 426 8.63 -23.97 -4.75
CA TYR A 426 7.98 -24.93 -5.62
C TYR A 426 8.89 -25.18 -6.81
N ARG A 427 9.30 -26.44 -7.02
CA ARG A 427 10.31 -26.81 -7.99
C ARG A 427 9.77 -27.83 -8.97
N LEU A 428 9.79 -27.49 -10.26
CA LEU A 428 9.50 -28.49 -11.28
C LEU A 428 10.68 -29.46 -11.41
N THR A 429 10.36 -30.73 -11.59
CA THR A 429 11.32 -31.83 -11.82
C THR A 429 11.05 -32.57 -13.14
N ALA A 430 9.99 -32.18 -13.83
CA ALA A 430 9.60 -32.66 -15.16
C ALA A 430 8.76 -31.60 -15.87
N ASP A 431 8.61 -31.76 -17.19
CA ASP A 431 7.64 -30.98 -17.97
C ASP A 431 6.21 -31.40 -17.60
N ILE A 432 5.29 -30.44 -17.56
CA ILE A 432 3.90 -30.61 -17.11
C ILE A 432 2.94 -30.26 -18.25
N ASP A 433 2.07 -31.19 -18.63
CA ASP A 433 1.00 -30.94 -19.59
C ASP A 433 -0.34 -30.71 -18.88
N LEU A 434 -0.91 -29.52 -19.09
CA LEU A 434 -2.21 -29.10 -18.55
C LEU A 434 -3.35 -29.20 -19.58
N SER A 435 -3.11 -29.83 -20.74
CA SER A 435 -4.14 -30.00 -21.77
C SER A 435 -5.37 -30.74 -21.23
N GLY A 436 -6.52 -30.08 -21.26
CA GLY A 436 -7.80 -30.64 -20.79
C GLY A 436 -7.94 -30.70 -19.26
N ILE A 437 -7.02 -30.08 -18.52
CA ILE A 437 -7.09 -29.95 -17.06
C ILE A 437 -7.73 -28.62 -16.71
N ASP A 438 -8.71 -28.66 -15.82
CA ASP A 438 -9.27 -27.46 -15.20
C ASP A 438 -8.29 -26.94 -14.14
N PHE A 439 -7.66 -25.81 -14.41
CA PHE A 439 -6.58 -25.27 -13.59
C PHE A 439 -7.04 -24.01 -12.88
N THR A 440 -6.88 -23.98 -11.56
CA THR A 440 -7.13 -22.79 -10.76
C THR A 440 -5.85 -21.95 -10.67
N PRO A 441 -5.84 -20.68 -11.12
CA PRO A 441 -4.68 -19.79 -11.02
C PRO A 441 -4.08 -19.74 -9.62
N MET A 442 -2.74 -19.68 -9.54
CA MET A 442 -2.01 -19.60 -8.28
C MET A 442 -1.90 -18.16 -7.75
N GLY A 443 -1.80 -17.97 -6.44
CA GLY A 443 -1.67 -16.64 -5.83
C GLY A 443 -3.00 -15.91 -5.63
N GLN A 444 -4.08 -16.66 -5.40
CA GLN A 444 -5.41 -16.11 -5.03
C GLN A 444 -5.57 -15.92 -3.51
N ASN A 445 -4.53 -16.21 -2.72
CA ASN A 445 -4.57 -16.09 -1.27
C ASN A 445 -4.65 -14.63 -0.84
N GLU A 446 -5.45 -14.40 0.20
CA GLU A 446 -5.64 -13.12 0.84
C GLU A 446 -4.90 -13.03 2.16
N ARG A 447 -4.82 -11.80 2.70
CA ARG A 447 -4.48 -11.61 4.11
C ARG A 447 -5.62 -12.13 4.98
N TYR A 448 -5.29 -12.60 6.17
CA TYR A 448 -6.24 -13.20 7.08
C TYR A 448 -7.13 -12.16 7.78
N LEU A 449 -6.56 -11.04 8.24
CA LEU A 449 -7.26 -9.94 8.91
C LEU A 449 -7.55 -8.74 8.01
N GLY A 450 -6.98 -8.70 6.80
CA GLY A 450 -7.07 -7.55 5.89
C GLY A 450 -7.76 -7.89 4.57
N HIS A 451 -8.61 -6.98 4.09
CA HIS A 451 -9.17 -7.02 2.73
C HIS A 451 -8.54 -6.02 1.75
N TRP A 452 -7.74 -5.07 2.27
CA TRP A 452 -7.00 -4.05 1.50
C TRP A 452 -5.69 -3.73 2.24
N ASP A 453 -4.75 -3.02 1.60
CA ASP A 453 -3.36 -2.71 2.03
C ASP A 453 -3.18 -1.99 3.39
N GLU A 454 -4.13 -2.08 4.32
CA GLU A 454 -3.92 -1.74 5.73
C GLU A 454 -3.18 -2.93 6.37
N ASP A 455 -1.86 -2.74 6.59
CA ASP A 455 -1.02 -3.66 7.36
C ASP A 455 -1.57 -3.79 8.79
N ASP A 456 -2.48 -4.74 9.03
CA ASP A 456 -2.81 -5.16 10.38
C ASP A 456 -1.56 -5.82 10.99
N PRO A 457 -0.96 -5.23 12.03
CA PRO A 457 0.31 -5.72 12.58
C PRO A 457 0.19 -7.11 13.19
N ARG A 458 -1.03 -7.58 13.51
CA ARG A 458 -1.29 -8.93 14.02
C ARG A 458 -1.25 -9.98 12.92
N ASP A 459 -1.41 -9.57 11.67
CA ASP A 459 -1.47 -10.45 10.52
C ASP A 459 -0.16 -10.44 9.72
N PRO A 460 0.68 -11.48 9.90
CA PRO A 460 1.93 -11.58 9.17
C PRO A 460 1.73 -12.19 7.77
N THR A 461 0.50 -12.54 7.38
CA THR A 461 0.22 -13.13 6.08
C THR A 461 0.28 -12.09 4.96
N LEU A 462 0.71 -12.55 3.78
CA LEU A 462 0.84 -11.73 2.58
C LEU A 462 -0.18 -12.17 1.53
N ARG A 463 -0.70 -11.18 0.78
CA ARG A 463 -1.58 -11.42 -0.37
C ARG A 463 -0.79 -11.87 -1.59
N GLY A 464 -1.35 -12.81 -2.34
CA GLY A 464 -0.74 -13.38 -3.54
C GLY A 464 0.45 -14.29 -3.27
N PHE A 465 1.06 -14.78 -4.36
CA PHE A 465 2.20 -15.69 -4.26
C PHE A 465 3.47 -14.94 -3.83
N ASN A 466 4.03 -15.29 -2.67
CA ASN A 466 5.21 -14.63 -2.07
C ASN A 466 6.40 -15.59 -1.85
N GLY A 467 6.33 -16.79 -2.45
CA GLY A 467 7.36 -17.82 -2.40
C GLY A 467 8.27 -17.79 -3.64
N THR A 468 8.97 -18.90 -3.87
CA THR A 468 9.77 -19.10 -5.09
C THR A 468 9.17 -20.21 -5.94
N PHE A 469 8.89 -19.95 -7.21
CA PHE A 469 8.54 -20.96 -8.20
C PHE A 469 9.71 -21.12 -9.17
N ASP A 470 10.41 -22.25 -9.09
CA ASP A 470 11.58 -22.55 -9.90
C ASP A 470 11.23 -23.66 -10.91
N GLY A 471 11.09 -23.29 -12.17
CA GLY A 471 10.83 -24.23 -13.24
C GLY A 471 12.02 -25.13 -13.56
N GLN A 472 13.24 -24.83 -13.10
CA GLN A 472 14.47 -25.58 -13.41
C GLN A 472 14.71 -25.82 -14.92
N GLY A 473 14.15 -24.98 -15.78
CA GLY A 473 14.16 -25.09 -17.24
C GLY A 473 13.04 -25.95 -17.83
N HIS A 474 12.15 -26.52 -17.01
CA HIS A 474 11.02 -27.32 -17.45
C HIS A 474 9.89 -26.47 -18.05
N THR A 475 9.06 -27.15 -18.82
CA THR A 475 7.92 -26.56 -19.53
C THR A 475 6.60 -26.93 -18.89
N ILE A 476 5.73 -25.94 -18.68
CA ILE A 476 4.29 -26.14 -18.48
C ILE A 476 3.59 -25.86 -19.82
N SER A 477 2.88 -26.85 -20.36
CA SER A 477 2.18 -26.71 -21.63
C SER A 477 0.67 -26.86 -21.53
N GLY A 478 -0.07 -26.41 -22.54
CA GLY A 478 -1.49 -26.75 -22.67
C GLY A 478 -2.43 -26.04 -21.71
N LEU A 479 -1.96 -25.04 -20.95
CA LEU A 479 -2.81 -24.25 -20.03
C LEU A 479 -3.91 -23.55 -20.83
N ARG A 480 -5.17 -23.66 -20.37
CA ARG A 480 -6.32 -22.95 -20.94
C ARG A 480 -7.09 -22.30 -19.79
N LEU A 481 -7.10 -20.97 -19.75
CA LEU A 481 -7.81 -20.21 -18.71
C LEU A 481 -8.81 -19.25 -19.33
N LYS A 482 -10.00 -19.18 -18.73
CA LYS A 482 -11.00 -18.16 -19.06
C LYS A 482 -11.38 -17.38 -17.82
N ALA A 483 -11.23 -16.06 -17.86
CA ALA A 483 -11.52 -15.17 -16.72
C ALA A 483 -12.98 -15.27 -16.26
N GLU A 484 -13.93 -15.49 -17.18
CA GLU A 484 -15.35 -15.62 -16.85
C GLU A 484 -15.69 -16.90 -16.06
N GLU A 485 -14.84 -17.92 -16.16
CA GLU A 485 -14.93 -19.18 -15.42
C GLU A 485 -14.24 -19.07 -14.04
N GLN A 486 -13.52 -17.97 -13.78
CA GLN A 486 -12.84 -17.75 -12.50
C GLN A 486 -13.75 -17.01 -11.51
N ASP A 487 -14.18 -17.70 -10.45
CA ASP A 487 -15.10 -17.13 -9.47
C ASP A 487 -14.52 -15.97 -8.66
N TYR A 488 -13.21 -15.95 -8.42
CA TYR A 488 -12.55 -14.87 -7.68
C TYR A 488 -12.63 -13.52 -8.42
N LEU A 489 -12.66 -13.51 -9.76
CA LEU A 489 -12.78 -12.31 -10.58
C LEU A 489 -14.20 -11.73 -10.64
N LYS A 490 -15.21 -12.43 -10.11
CA LYS A 490 -16.60 -11.95 -10.07
C LYS A 490 -16.88 -11.08 -8.85
N ARG A 491 -15.96 -11.03 -7.89
CA ARG A 491 -16.09 -10.28 -6.64
C ARG A 491 -15.77 -8.79 -6.87
N THR A 492 -16.71 -7.89 -6.57
CA THR A 492 -16.64 -6.45 -6.88
C THR A 492 -15.55 -5.67 -6.14
N ASP A 493 -14.93 -6.29 -5.15
CA ASP A 493 -13.83 -5.81 -4.33
C ASP A 493 -12.45 -6.19 -4.89
N TYR A 494 -12.31 -7.04 -5.91
CA TYR A 494 -11.00 -7.59 -6.34
C TYR A 494 -10.38 -6.87 -7.55
N VAL A 495 -10.35 -5.53 -7.52
CA VAL A 495 -9.95 -4.67 -8.66
C VAL A 495 -8.43 -4.71 -8.98
N GLY A 496 -7.63 -5.53 -8.29
CA GLY A 496 -6.18 -5.66 -8.49
C GLY A 496 -5.68 -7.01 -9.04
N ASP A 497 -6.52 -8.04 -9.00
CA ASP A 497 -6.12 -9.39 -9.40
C ASP A 497 -6.45 -9.64 -10.86
N GLY A 498 -5.61 -10.45 -11.49
CA GLY A 498 -5.75 -10.79 -12.89
C GLY A 498 -5.86 -12.28 -13.14
N VAL A 499 -5.77 -12.67 -14.41
CA VAL A 499 -5.78 -14.06 -14.86
C VAL A 499 -4.48 -14.42 -15.57
N GLY A 500 -3.94 -15.58 -15.21
CA GLY A 500 -2.74 -16.20 -15.76
C GLY A 500 -2.45 -17.48 -14.99
N LEU A 501 -1.32 -18.15 -15.26
CA LEU A 501 -0.86 -19.26 -14.41
C LEU A 501 -0.85 -18.85 -12.92
N PHE A 502 -0.45 -17.60 -12.67
CA PHE A 502 -0.66 -16.88 -11.42
C PHE A 502 -1.72 -15.78 -11.60
N SER A 503 -2.64 -15.62 -10.64
CA SER A 503 -3.50 -14.44 -10.57
C SER A 503 -2.68 -13.22 -10.13
N LEU A 504 -1.91 -13.37 -9.05
CA LEU A 504 -1.06 -12.34 -8.47
C LEU A 504 0.26 -12.95 -7.96
N ILE A 505 1.37 -12.47 -8.53
CA ILE A 505 2.70 -12.63 -7.94
C ILE A 505 2.92 -11.45 -7.00
N GLY A 506 2.94 -11.72 -5.70
CA GLY A 506 3.13 -10.74 -4.64
C GLY A 506 4.53 -10.13 -4.65
N THR A 507 4.75 -9.10 -3.83
CA THR A 507 6.00 -8.31 -3.82
C THR A 507 7.24 -9.13 -3.49
N ASN A 508 7.09 -10.21 -2.71
CA ASN A 508 8.19 -11.13 -2.39
C ASN A 508 8.21 -12.37 -3.29
N GLY A 509 7.25 -12.51 -4.21
CA GLY A 509 7.15 -13.64 -5.11
C GLY A 509 8.26 -13.63 -6.16
N MET A 510 8.83 -14.79 -6.42
CA MET A 510 9.84 -14.99 -7.46
C MET A 510 9.43 -16.16 -8.35
N VAL A 511 9.40 -15.95 -9.66
CA VAL A 511 9.21 -17.02 -10.64
C VAL A 511 10.42 -17.06 -11.56
N LYS A 512 11.05 -18.22 -11.69
CA LYS A 512 12.28 -18.36 -12.47
C LYS A 512 12.43 -19.65 -13.23
N ASN A 513 13.26 -19.63 -14.27
CA ASN A 513 13.64 -20.81 -15.08
C ASN A 513 12.43 -21.59 -15.60
N LEU A 514 11.37 -20.92 -16.03
CA LEU A 514 10.09 -21.54 -16.37
C LEU A 514 9.73 -21.27 -17.82
N ASN A 515 9.36 -22.32 -18.55
CA ASN A 515 8.82 -22.18 -19.90
C ASN A 515 7.32 -22.46 -19.90
N LEU A 516 6.52 -21.58 -20.52
CA LEU A 516 5.11 -21.81 -20.82
C LEU A 516 4.94 -22.02 -22.32
N LYS A 517 4.23 -23.08 -22.73
CA LYS A 517 4.08 -23.40 -24.16
C LYS A 517 2.67 -23.80 -24.55
N ASP A 518 2.22 -23.34 -25.72
CA ASP A 518 0.86 -23.60 -26.20
C ASP A 518 -0.16 -23.26 -25.12
N CYS A 519 -0.05 -22.08 -24.50
CA CYS A 519 -0.96 -21.62 -23.46
C CYS A 519 -1.99 -20.65 -24.05
N VAL A 520 -3.22 -20.66 -23.52
CA VAL A 520 -4.27 -19.70 -23.92
C VAL A 520 -4.94 -19.11 -22.69
N VAL A 521 -5.00 -17.79 -22.63
CA VAL A 521 -5.74 -17.04 -21.61
C VAL A 521 -6.77 -16.16 -22.29
N THR A 522 -8.02 -16.22 -21.85
CA THR A 522 -9.11 -15.40 -22.40
C THR A 522 -9.80 -14.61 -21.29
N SER A 523 -9.83 -13.28 -21.41
CA SER A 523 -10.55 -12.36 -20.53
C SER A 523 -11.51 -11.51 -21.37
N PRO A 524 -12.84 -11.58 -21.15
CA PRO A 524 -13.81 -10.91 -22.00
C PRO A 524 -13.59 -9.41 -22.11
N CYS A 525 -13.46 -8.92 -23.35
CA CYS A 525 -13.33 -7.50 -23.64
C CYS A 525 -14.68 -6.77 -23.57
N ARG A 526 -15.19 -6.55 -22.36
CA ARG A 526 -16.47 -5.85 -22.11
C ARG A 526 -16.23 -4.49 -21.44
N TYR A 527 -16.85 -3.44 -21.96
CA TYR A 527 -16.76 -2.11 -21.37
C TYR A 527 -17.40 -2.10 -19.97
N GLY A 528 -16.64 -1.66 -18.96
CA GLY A 528 -17.10 -1.62 -17.57
C GLY A 528 -17.21 -2.97 -16.85
N ALA A 529 -16.81 -4.08 -17.48
CA ALA A 529 -16.61 -5.35 -16.78
C ALA A 529 -15.11 -5.50 -16.50
N GLU A 530 -14.71 -5.22 -15.26
CA GLU A 530 -13.31 -5.29 -14.83
C GLU A 530 -12.94 -6.74 -14.48
N TYR A 531 -12.94 -7.65 -15.45
CA TYR A 531 -12.10 -8.84 -15.32
C TYR A 531 -10.67 -8.31 -15.41
N GLY A 532 -9.91 -8.34 -14.32
CA GLY A 532 -8.63 -7.64 -14.19
C GLY A 532 -7.56 -8.04 -15.21
N ALA A 533 -6.31 -7.65 -14.95
CA ALA A 533 -5.20 -7.79 -15.88
C ALA A 533 -5.02 -9.24 -16.40
N ALA A 534 -4.63 -9.43 -17.66
CA ALA A 534 -4.50 -10.77 -18.26
C ALA A 534 -3.11 -11.01 -18.87
N GLY A 535 -2.52 -12.18 -18.58
CA GLY A 535 -1.31 -12.67 -19.24
C GLY A 535 -1.11 -14.18 -19.07
N LEU A 536 -0.20 -14.79 -19.85
CA LEU A 536 0.02 -16.24 -19.79
C LEU A 536 0.62 -16.67 -18.46
N LEU A 537 1.64 -15.95 -17.99
CA LEU A 537 2.28 -16.23 -16.71
C LEU A 537 1.48 -15.65 -15.55
N ALA A 538 1.15 -14.36 -15.61
CA ALA A 538 0.49 -13.69 -14.50
C ALA A 538 -0.59 -12.72 -14.95
N GLY A 539 -1.64 -12.58 -14.13
CA GLY A 539 -2.50 -11.42 -14.21
C GLY A 539 -1.72 -10.16 -13.83
N THR A 540 -1.29 -10.11 -12.57
CA THR A 540 -0.48 -9.03 -11.99
C THR A 540 0.83 -9.57 -11.43
N CYS A 541 1.94 -8.89 -11.68
CA CYS A 541 3.25 -9.23 -11.14
C CYS A 541 3.89 -8.04 -10.40
N ASN A 542 3.93 -8.12 -9.07
CA ASN A 542 4.61 -7.18 -8.20
C ASN A 542 6.01 -7.67 -7.78
N GLY A 543 6.29 -8.95 -8.01
CA GLY A 543 7.53 -9.63 -7.63
C GLY A 543 8.62 -9.65 -8.71
N MET A 544 9.40 -10.73 -8.76
CA MET A 544 10.54 -10.88 -9.66
C MET A 544 10.35 -12.04 -10.64
N LEU A 545 10.67 -11.80 -11.92
CA LEU A 545 10.72 -12.80 -12.97
C LEU A 545 12.16 -12.95 -13.48
N GLU A 546 12.66 -14.18 -13.61
CA GLU A 546 14.04 -14.46 -14.05
C GLU A 546 14.09 -15.66 -15.01
N PHE A 547 14.58 -15.51 -16.24
CA PHE A 547 14.66 -16.63 -17.20
C PHE A 547 13.31 -17.32 -17.44
N VAL A 548 12.25 -16.53 -17.65
CA VAL A 548 10.91 -17.05 -17.97
C VAL A 548 10.62 -16.87 -19.45
N SER A 549 10.20 -17.94 -20.12
CA SER A 549 9.76 -17.90 -21.52
C SER A 549 8.27 -18.23 -21.61
N VAL A 550 7.51 -17.48 -22.40
CA VAL A 550 6.08 -17.76 -22.63
C VAL A 550 5.76 -17.83 -24.13
N GLU A 551 5.02 -18.86 -24.52
CA GLU A 551 4.50 -19.07 -25.88
C GLU A 551 2.99 -19.36 -25.82
N GLY A 552 2.19 -18.57 -26.52
CA GLY A 552 0.74 -18.76 -26.49
C GLY A 552 -0.11 -17.59 -26.99
N THR A 553 -1.39 -17.60 -26.62
CA THR A 553 -2.38 -16.60 -27.01
C THR A 553 -3.03 -15.97 -25.78
N VAL A 554 -3.13 -14.64 -25.77
CA VAL A 554 -3.89 -13.91 -24.74
C VAL A 554 -4.94 -13.06 -25.44
N ASP A 555 -6.21 -13.37 -25.24
CA ASP A 555 -7.32 -12.53 -25.70
C ASP A 555 -7.96 -11.85 -24.50
N GLY A 556 -7.58 -10.60 -24.23
CA GLY A 556 -7.93 -9.91 -22.99
C GLY A 556 -8.77 -8.66 -23.16
N GLY A 557 -9.22 -8.09 -22.05
CA GLY A 557 -10.00 -6.87 -22.00
C GLY A 557 -9.16 -5.60 -21.99
N TYR A 558 -8.98 -5.02 -20.80
CA TYR A 558 -8.33 -3.72 -20.65
C TYR A 558 -6.80 -3.84 -20.56
N GLU A 559 -6.23 -4.44 -19.51
CA GLU A 559 -4.79 -4.62 -19.35
C GLU A 559 -4.35 -6.01 -19.81
N VAL A 560 -3.64 -6.09 -20.94
CA VAL A 560 -3.34 -7.37 -21.60
C VAL A 560 -1.88 -7.45 -22.02
N GLY A 561 -1.17 -8.46 -21.51
CA GLY A 561 0.21 -8.76 -21.84
C GLY A 561 0.42 -10.22 -22.19
N GLY A 562 1.47 -10.56 -22.93
CA GLY A 562 1.83 -11.96 -23.17
C GLY A 562 2.39 -12.63 -21.93
N VAL A 563 3.34 -12.00 -21.24
CA VAL A 563 3.89 -12.50 -19.96
C VAL A 563 2.90 -12.18 -18.85
N ALA A 564 2.61 -10.89 -18.64
CA ALA A 564 1.69 -10.47 -17.60
C ALA A 564 0.84 -9.27 -18.00
N GLY A 565 -0.41 -9.22 -17.54
CA GLY A 565 -1.27 -8.07 -17.81
C GLY A 565 -0.72 -6.78 -17.22
N ARG A 566 -0.29 -6.82 -15.95
CA ARG A 566 0.38 -5.71 -15.25
C ARG A 566 1.68 -6.16 -14.60
N ILE A 567 2.74 -5.37 -14.75
CA ILE A 567 4.02 -5.54 -14.05
C ILE A 567 4.35 -4.26 -13.27
N THR A 568 4.54 -4.39 -11.95
CA THR A 568 5.12 -3.33 -11.11
C THR A 568 6.46 -3.73 -10.48
N GLY A 569 6.79 -5.02 -10.57
CA GLY A 569 8.05 -5.59 -10.12
C GLY A 569 9.15 -5.58 -11.18
N THR A 570 10.05 -6.57 -11.13
CA THR A 570 11.21 -6.66 -12.04
C THR A 570 11.16 -7.91 -12.89
N ALA A 571 11.57 -7.82 -14.17
CA ALA A 571 11.77 -8.98 -15.02
C ALA A 571 13.15 -8.93 -15.68
N TYR A 572 13.87 -10.05 -15.64
CA TYR A 572 15.21 -10.19 -16.18
C TYR A 572 15.29 -11.41 -17.11
N SER A 573 15.84 -11.21 -18.31
CA SER A 573 16.08 -12.27 -19.31
C SER A 573 14.85 -13.11 -19.58
N CYS A 574 13.70 -12.47 -19.85
CA CYS A 574 12.44 -13.14 -20.11
C CYS A 574 12.01 -12.98 -21.57
N ASP A 575 11.39 -14.01 -22.14
CA ASP A 575 11.03 -14.06 -23.56
C ASP A 575 9.52 -14.27 -23.75
N ALA A 576 8.92 -13.56 -24.70
CA ALA A 576 7.52 -13.72 -25.07
C ALA A 576 7.37 -14.00 -26.57
N ALA A 577 6.76 -15.12 -26.93
CA ALA A 577 6.39 -15.48 -28.31
C ALA A 577 4.88 -15.65 -28.40
N VAL A 578 4.15 -14.55 -28.60
CA VAL A 578 2.72 -14.48 -28.26
C VAL A 578 1.84 -13.90 -29.35
N SER A 579 0.56 -14.28 -29.32
CA SER A 579 -0.53 -13.59 -30.00
C SER A 579 -1.42 -12.92 -28.97
N VAL A 580 -1.38 -11.60 -28.87
CA VAL A 580 -2.15 -10.83 -27.88
C VAL A 580 -3.24 -10.01 -28.56
N SER A 581 -4.47 -10.02 -28.03
CA SER A 581 -5.54 -9.09 -28.41
C SER A 581 -6.16 -8.40 -27.21
N GLY A 582 -6.55 -7.13 -27.37
CA GLY A 582 -7.25 -6.38 -26.32
C GLY A 582 -7.67 -4.98 -26.73
N TYR A 583 -8.23 -4.23 -25.77
CA TYR A 583 -8.81 -2.90 -26.00
C TYR A 583 -8.18 -1.77 -25.20
N GLY A 584 -7.64 -2.00 -24.00
CA GLY A 584 -7.20 -0.91 -23.11
C GLY A 584 -5.73 -0.53 -23.29
N GLU A 585 -4.88 -1.22 -22.53
CA GLU A 585 -3.43 -1.15 -22.43
C GLU A 585 -2.90 -2.53 -22.88
N VAL A 586 -2.37 -2.63 -24.10
CA VAL A 586 -2.05 -3.92 -24.73
C VAL A 586 -0.60 -3.96 -25.19
N GLY A 587 0.16 -4.98 -24.77
CA GLY A 587 1.53 -5.23 -25.20
C GLY A 587 1.85 -6.71 -25.35
N ALA A 588 2.89 -7.08 -26.10
CA ALA A 588 3.27 -8.49 -26.22
C ALA A 588 4.00 -9.00 -24.97
N PHE A 589 4.76 -8.15 -24.26
CA PHE A 589 5.40 -8.50 -23.02
C PHE A 589 4.46 -8.24 -21.84
N ALA A 590 4.04 -6.98 -21.67
CA ALA A 590 3.06 -6.59 -20.67
C ALA A 590 2.05 -5.56 -21.18
N GLY A 591 0.83 -5.60 -20.64
CA GLY A 591 -0.18 -4.58 -20.92
C GLY A 591 0.20 -3.26 -20.28
N SER A 592 0.52 -3.29 -18.99
CA SER A 592 0.91 -2.14 -18.19
C SER A 592 2.22 -2.41 -17.43
N PHE A 593 3.17 -1.47 -17.46
CA PHE A 593 4.44 -1.57 -16.74
C PHE A 593 4.82 -0.27 -16.01
N CYS A 594 4.87 -0.31 -14.68
CA CYS A 594 5.12 0.88 -13.85
C CYS A 594 6.18 0.66 -12.78
N TYR A 595 7.04 1.66 -12.52
CA TYR A 595 8.00 1.74 -11.39
C TYR A 595 9.13 0.69 -11.29
N GLY A 596 9.02 -0.41 -12.01
CA GLY A 596 9.93 -1.56 -11.98
C GLY A 596 11.09 -1.49 -12.98
N GLY A 597 11.70 -2.65 -13.23
CA GLY A 597 12.78 -2.82 -14.20
C GLY A 597 12.53 -3.99 -15.16
N LEU A 598 12.72 -3.78 -16.46
CA LEU A 598 12.78 -4.85 -17.46
C LEU A 598 14.18 -4.86 -18.03
N GLU A 599 14.86 -6.00 -17.97
CA GLU A 599 16.25 -6.13 -18.41
C GLU A 599 16.43 -7.36 -19.29
N ASN A 600 17.00 -7.16 -20.49
CA ASN A 600 17.31 -8.21 -21.47
C ASN A 600 16.09 -9.07 -21.85
N CYS A 601 14.91 -8.46 -21.90
CA CYS A 601 13.67 -9.16 -22.21
C CYS A 601 13.28 -9.03 -23.69
N THR A 602 12.73 -10.10 -24.29
CA THR A 602 12.33 -10.09 -25.70
C THR A 602 10.84 -10.36 -25.89
N ALA A 603 10.24 -9.77 -26.94
CA ALA A 603 8.89 -10.10 -27.35
C ALA A 603 8.78 -10.25 -28.88
N SER A 604 8.00 -11.23 -29.32
CA SER A 604 7.75 -11.57 -30.72
C SER A 604 6.32 -12.08 -30.92
N GLY A 605 5.89 -12.16 -32.17
CA GLY A 605 4.54 -12.62 -32.53
C GLY A 605 3.64 -11.48 -33.00
N GLN A 606 2.43 -11.37 -32.47
CA GLN A 606 1.47 -10.34 -32.89
C GLN A 606 0.71 -9.72 -31.73
N VAL A 607 0.39 -8.43 -31.86
CA VAL A 607 -0.48 -7.68 -30.97
C VAL A 607 -1.60 -7.05 -31.79
N ARG A 608 -2.85 -7.25 -31.36
CA ARG A 608 -4.05 -6.79 -32.06
C ARG A 608 -4.99 -5.99 -31.17
N ALA A 609 -5.22 -4.72 -31.51
CA ALA A 609 -6.26 -3.93 -30.87
C ALA A 609 -7.66 -4.27 -31.43
N VAL A 610 -8.60 -4.59 -30.55
CA VAL A 610 -9.99 -5.01 -30.87
C VAL A 610 -11.03 -4.13 -30.15
N PRO A 611 -12.26 -4.00 -30.67
CA PRO A 611 -13.31 -3.23 -30.00
C PRO A 611 -13.82 -3.90 -28.72
N ALA A 612 -14.12 -3.11 -27.69
CA ALA A 612 -14.84 -3.60 -26.50
C ALA A 612 -16.35 -3.75 -26.77
N GLN A 613 -16.92 -4.86 -26.28
CA GLN A 613 -18.36 -5.08 -26.31
C GLN A 613 -19.08 -4.10 -25.38
N GLY A 614 -20.10 -3.42 -25.89
CA GLY A 614 -20.93 -2.49 -25.12
C GLY A 614 -20.33 -1.09 -24.89
N ALA A 615 -19.19 -0.76 -25.49
CA ALA A 615 -18.62 0.58 -25.42
C ALA A 615 -19.54 1.61 -26.12
N PRO A 616 -19.87 2.77 -25.49
CA PRO A 616 -20.63 3.83 -26.13
C PRO A 616 -19.86 4.40 -27.33
N ALA A 617 -20.54 4.77 -28.42
CA ALA A 617 -19.89 5.38 -29.59
C ALA A 617 -19.14 6.70 -29.31
N SER A 618 -19.37 7.32 -28.14
CA SER A 618 -18.71 8.54 -27.67
C SER A 618 -17.52 8.30 -26.72
N GLU A 619 -17.33 7.09 -26.21
CA GLU A 619 -16.24 6.75 -25.27
C GLU A 619 -15.50 5.49 -25.70
N GLY A 620 -14.26 5.69 -26.15
CA GLY A 620 -13.19 4.70 -26.05
C GLY A 620 -12.63 4.20 -27.39
N THR A 621 -11.75 5.00 -27.96
CA THR A 621 -10.63 4.47 -28.75
C THR A 621 -9.73 3.66 -27.80
N PRO A 622 -9.16 2.50 -28.18
CA PRO A 622 -8.13 1.88 -27.36
C PRO A 622 -7.08 2.86 -26.93
N THR A 623 -6.72 2.80 -25.66
CA THR A 623 -5.86 3.81 -25.06
C THR A 623 -4.44 3.65 -25.58
N SER A 624 -3.83 2.48 -25.39
CA SER A 624 -2.38 2.35 -25.58
C SER A 624 -1.99 0.95 -26.08
N ILE A 625 -1.43 0.89 -27.29
CA ILE A 625 -1.08 -0.36 -27.97
C ILE A 625 0.40 -0.35 -28.33
N GLY A 626 1.19 -1.26 -27.76
CA GLY A 626 2.62 -1.35 -28.05
C GLY A 626 3.07 -2.75 -28.46
N GLY A 627 4.13 -2.82 -29.24
CA GLY A 627 4.70 -4.12 -29.65
C GLY A 627 5.32 -4.86 -28.48
N PHE A 628 6.02 -4.16 -27.58
CA PHE A 628 6.59 -4.71 -26.35
C PHE A 628 5.68 -4.45 -25.14
N ILE A 629 5.35 -3.18 -24.86
CA ILE A 629 4.56 -2.74 -23.71
C ILE A 629 3.40 -1.85 -24.17
N GLY A 630 2.20 -2.06 -23.63
CA GLY A 630 1.09 -1.14 -23.86
C GLY A 630 1.35 0.22 -23.22
N PHE A 631 1.12 0.32 -21.91
CA PHE A 631 1.27 1.54 -21.13
C PHE A 631 2.46 1.44 -20.17
N SER A 632 3.27 2.49 -20.05
CA SER A 632 4.35 2.55 -19.09
C SER A 632 4.60 3.91 -18.48
N VAL A 633 4.83 3.92 -17.15
CA VAL A 633 5.18 5.12 -16.37
C VAL A 633 6.27 4.80 -15.36
N LEU A 634 7.32 5.64 -15.29
CA LEU A 634 8.37 5.58 -14.26
C LEU A 634 9.13 4.24 -14.17
N GLY A 635 9.14 3.45 -15.24
CA GLY A 635 9.88 2.19 -15.34
C GLY A 635 11.30 2.36 -15.88
N THR A 636 12.12 1.31 -15.75
CA THR A 636 13.43 1.20 -16.41
C THR A 636 13.41 0.03 -17.38
N MET A 637 13.87 0.21 -18.60
CA MET A 637 14.03 -0.84 -19.61
C MET A 637 15.46 -0.82 -20.15
N TYR A 638 16.15 -1.95 -20.07
CA TYR A 638 17.53 -2.10 -20.53
C TYR A 638 17.66 -3.33 -21.42
N GLY A 639 18.19 -3.19 -22.64
CA GLY A 639 18.50 -4.34 -23.49
C GLY A 639 17.29 -5.12 -24.00
N CYS A 640 16.09 -4.52 -24.02
CA CYS A 640 14.86 -5.21 -24.42
C CYS A 640 14.62 -5.15 -25.93
N GLU A 641 14.19 -6.25 -26.55
CA GLU A 641 13.94 -6.34 -27.99
C GLU A 641 12.47 -6.67 -28.29
N SER A 642 11.91 -6.04 -29.33
CA SER A 642 10.59 -6.37 -29.86
C SER A 642 10.64 -6.66 -31.34
N SER A 643 10.01 -7.75 -31.78
CA SER A 643 9.83 -8.10 -33.19
C SER A 643 8.35 -8.44 -33.48
N VAL A 644 7.45 -7.67 -32.89
CA VAL A 644 6.01 -7.95 -32.84
C VAL A 644 5.26 -7.28 -34.00
N TYR A 645 4.42 -8.04 -34.68
CA TYR A 645 3.48 -7.52 -35.66
C TYR A 645 2.28 -6.86 -34.98
N LEU A 646 2.16 -5.54 -35.11
CA LEU A 646 1.04 -4.77 -34.57
C LEU A 646 -0.08 -4.62 -35.61
N SER A 647 -1.32 -4.77 -35.18
CA SER A 647 -2.48 -4.45 -36.00
C SER A 647 -3.58 -3.81 -35.17
N THR A 648 -4.21 -2.75 -35.67
CA THR A 648 -5.31 -2.07 -34.98
C THR A 648 -6.56 -2.15 -35.83
N THR A 649 -7.61 -2.79 -35.31
CA THR A 649 -8.92 -2.85 -36.01
C THR A 649 -9.89 -1.76 -35.59
N VAL A 650 -9.42 -0.86 -34.72
CA VAL A 650 -10.15 0.24 -34.10
C VAL A 650 -9.22 1.45 -33.96
N SER A 651 -9.78 2.65 -34.06
CA SER A 651 -9.01 3.89 -33.83
C SER A 651 -8.49 3.90 -32.41
N SER A 652 -7.18 4.08 -32.21
CA SER A 652 -6.51 4.02 -30.90
C SER A 652 -5.78 5.35 -30.61
N ASN A 653 -5.63 5.75 -29.35
CA ASN A 653 -4.99 7.03 -28.99
C ASN A 653 -3.47 6.99 -29.20
N TRP A 654 -2.83 5.92 -28.72
CA TRP A 654 -1.39 5.74 -28.84
C TRP A 654 -1.07 4.34 -29.36
N VAL A 655 -0.29 4.28 -30.44
CA VAL A 655 0.18 3.04 -31.06
C VAL A 655 1.66 3.19 -31.36
N GLY A 656 2.49 2.27 -30.85
CA GLY A 656 3.92 2.32 -31.10
C GLY A 656 4.56 0.94 -31.28
N ALA A 657 5.57 0.87 -32.14
CA ALA A 657 6.24 -0.37 -32.50
C ALA A 657 6.88 -1.09 -31.29
N PHE A 658 7.32 -0.32 -30.29
CA PHE A 658 7.88 -0.84 -29.05
C PHE A 658 6.96 -0.57 -27.85
N ALA A 659 6.61 0.68 -27.58
CA ALA A 659 5.69 1.06 -26.50
C ALA A 659 4.49 1.81 -27.06
N GLY A 660 3.29 1.56 -26.54
CA GLY A 660 2.09 2.32 -26.90
C GLY A 660 2.15 3.73 -26.31
N TYR A 661 2.22 3.81 -24.99
CA TYR A 661 2.39 5.04 -24.23
C TYR A 661 3.52 4.81 -23.24
N ALA A 662 4.54 5.67 -23.26
CA ALA A 662 5.65 5.62 -22.34
C ALA A 662 5.91 7.02 -21.82
N GLN A 663 5.96 7.16 -20.50
CA GLN A 663 6.20 8.44 -19.87
C GLN A 663 7.15 8.32 -18.68
N SER A 664 8.15 9.19 -18.60
CA SER A 664 9.21 9.14 -17.58
C SER A 664 9.87 7.77 -17.42
N VAL A 665 9.98 7.02 -18.53
CA VAL A 665 10.65 5.73 -18.58
C VAL A 665 12.12 5.93 -18.94
N TRP A 666 13.02 5.26 -18.23
CA TRP A 666 14.42 5.17 -18.64
C TRP A 666 14.59 3.99 -19.60
N VAL A 667 15.03 4.24 -20.83
CA VAL A 667 15.19 3.21 -21.86
C VAL A 667 16.62 3.25 -22.40
N GLU A 668 17.31 2.11 -22.37
CA GLU A 668 18.69 1.99 -22.83
C GLU A 668 18.89 0.67 -23.57
N ASN A 669 19.58 0.70 -24.71
CA ASN A 669 19.86 -0.49 -25.54
C ASN A 669 18.62 -1.32 -25.94
N CYS A 670 17.44 -0.72 -25.98
CA CYS A 670 16.23 -1.37 -26.46
C CYS A 670 16.06 -1.19 -27.97
N ALA A 671 15.48 -2.18 -28.64
CA ALA A 671 15.33 -2.19 -30.09
C ALA A 671 13.99 -2.77 -30.56
N TYR A 672 13.56 -2.34 -31.75
CA TYR A 672 12.49 -2.97 -32.50
C TYR A 672 13.02 -3.48 -33.84
N ASP A 673 12.85 -4.77 -34.13
CA ASP A 673 13.27 -5.39 -35.39
C ASP A 673 12.13 -5.43 -36.42
N ALA A 674 12.15 -4.45 -37.33
CA ALA A 674 11.17 -4.33 -38.41
C ALA A 674 11.28 -5.42 -39.50
N GLN A 675 12.44 -6.08 -39.66
CA GLN A 675 12.63 -7.10 -40.70
C GLN A 675 11.89 -8.39 -40.38
N LYS A 676 11.67 -8.65 -39.08
CA LYS A 676 10.90 -9.80 -38.58
C LYS A 676 9.38 -9.55 -38.52
N ALA A 677 8.90 -8.36 -38.90
CA ALA A 677 7.48 -7.97 -38.91
C ALA A 677 7.04 -7.37 -40.27
N PRO A 678 6.91 -8.19 -41.34
CA PRO A 678 6.67 -7.68 -42.70
C PRO A 678 5.26 -7.08 -42.89
N GLY A 679 5.17 -5.97 -43.64
CA GLY A 679 3.89 -5.37 -44.07
C GLY A 679 3.54 -4.01 -43.43
N TRP A 680 4.44 -3.43 -42.64
CA TRP A 680 4.34 -2.07 -42.13
C TRP A 680 5.31 -1.11 -42.83
N GLU A 681 4.85 0.12 -43.02
CA GLU A 681 5.70 1.29 -43.24
C GLU A 681 5.55 2.15 -41.98
N ALA A 682 6.62 2.30 -41.20
CA ALA A 682 6.59 3.17 -40.02
C ALA A 682 6.32 4.61 -40.49
N ILE A 683 5.22 5.21 -40.04
CA ILE A 683 4.84 6.58 -40.41
C ILE A 683 5.73 7.59 -39.68
N ASP A 684 6.24 7.20 -38.50
CA ASP A 684 7.25 7.92 -37.72
C ASP A 684 7.99 6.90 -36.81
N VAL A 685 9.27 7.13 -36.53
CA VAL A 685 10.10 6.31 -35.64
C VAL A 685 10.56 7.20 -34.50
N VAL A 686 9.91 7.08 -33.33
CA VAL A 686 10.27 7.87 -32.13
C VAL A 686 11.54 7.33 -31.45
N TYR A 687 11.99 6.12 -31.83
CA TYR A 687 13.13 5.44 -31.23
C TYR A 687 13.98 4.73 -32.30
N ASP A 688 15.10 5.35 -32.69
CA ASP A 688 16.19 4.72 -33.44
C ASP A 688 17.48 4.92 -32.63
N THR A 689 18.02 3.83 -32.06
CA THR A 689 19.22 3.83 -31.20
C THR A 689 20.49 3.45 -31.97
N ASN A 690 20.46 3.45 -33.31
CA ASN A 690 21.69 3.23 -34.10
C ASN A 690 22.71 4.38 -33.98
N ASP A 691 22.37 5.49 -33.32
CA ASP A 691 23.31 6.55 -32.95
C ASP A 691 23.64 6.49 -31.44
N VAL A 692 24.85 6.05 -31.13
CA VAL A 692 25.37 5.67 -29.79
C VAL A 692 25.56 6.87 -28.84
N GLU A 693 24.98 8.04 -29.09
CA GLU A 693 25.29 9.26 -28.31
C GLU A 693 24.12 10.12 -27.82
N GLN A 694 22.87 9.67 -27.86
CA GLN A 694 21.77 10.46 -27.30
C GLN A 694 20.92 9.69 -26.29
N ASN A 695 20.96 10.14 -25.03
CA ASN A 695 19.92 9.88 -24.03
C ASN A 695 18.59 10.44 -24.57
N VAL A 696 17.84 9.64 -25.31
CA VAL A 696 16.51 10.02 -25.80
C VAL A 696 15.54 9.92 -24.64
N LYS A 697 15.27 11.05 -23.99
CA LYS A 697 14.07 11.24 -23.18
C LYS A 697 12.88 11.29 -24.15
N ALA A 698 12.10 10.22 -24.22
CA ALA A 698 10.87 10.25 -24.99
C ALA A 698 9.79 11.09 -24.29
N LYS A 699 8.98 11.77 -25.10
CA LYS A 699 7.85 12.62 -24.71
C LYS A 699 6.56 11.83 -24.56
#